data_AF-W2QX31-F1
#
_entry.id   AF-W2QX31-F1
#
_cell.length_a   1.000
_cell.length_b   1.000
_cell.length_c   1.000
_cell.angle_alpha   90.00
_cell.angle_beta   90.00
_cell.angle_gamma   90.00
#
_symmetry.space_group_name_H-M   'P 1'
#
loop_
_entity.id
_entity.type
_entity.pdbx_description
1 polymer ?
#
loop_
_entity_poly.entity_id
_entity_poly.type
_entity_poly.pdbx_seq_one_letter_code
_entity_poly.pdbx_strand_id
1 'polypeptide(L)'
;MGRADVLVLFAFDNVLVDVDSDIHIARALDADLVNTIWSKNAADKKIDRAKTMDEFFVELAKHHPEVTHEDIRNAAQRLPFSQSILDAVRLVVDDFGATCKIVSDSTVFGVRSFLEHHGLADQVSEVVANSTHFEDGGKVLRVRPYHGNHLAPHGCRNCPNNLCKGVVLERILQQHRYARVLYVGGDVGDVCPSTKLAADDVVFARCSGENELLTLLNENPDQIQAHIRQWKTGEDVLAYFRNFFYRQYAECRQANASDTLIYAEQDGNFSVPTPMPREIGDLLVVFDFDDSLVNEDSDVFVFGSFHQELCQTAYERHANKPIWPSVFDDMLQVLSTEKPHVTPELIRETVAQIPIQARMIDAIRMAVDLFGAEVKVISDGNTFYIESMLQHRELSEHVKEVFANPVEHETLDDGRTRLRIRPYHADHLDPHGCTWCPTNMCKGSILDSIRNGKAYSRVIYVGDGTGDFCPASRLTENDVVLARSHLVNGNPYGLQRRINENPGIVHAPVVSWSTGYDIYRRFAQFCPSPYVSPRTIPRISGSVLVVFDYDWSLINENSDTFIFQQLYPELLGTLRERRKTQPSWTKIMDDMLGVLAEDKSDITPDMIRDTVARVPIQSHMLDALRLAAEIYNADVKIVSDANSVYIESMLELRGLTQDVNEVITNPASFETLENGRSRLRVRPYHGEAFEAHGCEWCPTNMCKGRIVDILRKAHPYSSVLYVGDGSGDFCAATHLTKKDVVFARADEADGRSYGLQNRIDSNPNLVEASVVPWSTGDDIYRHFSQFFHAPPP
;
A
#
# COMPACT_ATOMS: atom_id res chain seq x y z
N MET A 1 -2.81 -16.33 -15.45
CA MET A 1 -2.18 -16.51 -14.14
C MET A 1 -2.94 -17.55 -13.34
N GLY A 2 -2.23 -18.54 -12.78
CA GLY A 2 -2.82 -19.51 -11.88
C GLY A 2 -3.30 -18.83 -10.61
N ARG A 3 -4.48 -19.19 -10.10
CA ARG A 3 -4.84 -18.86 -8.72
C ARG A 3 -4.17 -19.88 -7.85
N ALA A 4 -3.60 -19.46 -6.72
CA ALA A 4 -3.14 -20.41 -5.73
C ALA A 4 -4.34 -21.27 -5.35
N ASP A 5 -4.29 -22.57 -5.64
CA ASP A 5 -5.33 -23.53 -5.27
C ASP A 5 -5.23 -23.84 -3.77
N VAL A 6 -5.35 -22.77 -2.99
CA VAL A 6 -5.18 -22.70 -1.55
C VAL A 6 -6.42 -22.06 -0.99
N LEU A 7 -7.01 -22.75 -0.02
CA LEU A 7 -8.07 -22.23 0.80
C LEU A 7 -7.47 -21.68 2.09
N VAL A 8 -7.65 -20.40 2.34
CA VAL A 8 -7.29 -19.77 3.62
C VAL A 8 -8.56 -19.48 4.39
N LEU A 9 -8.74 -20.15 5.53
CA LEU A 9 -9.83 -19.90 6.45
C LEU A 9 -9.34 -19.14 7.67
N PHE A 10 -9.98 -18.03 7.96
CA PHE A 10 -9.78 -17.29 9.19
C PHE A 10 -10.98 -17.49 10.12
N ALA A 11 -10.70 -17.79 11.39
CA ALA A 11 -11.62 -17.43 12.46
C ALA A 11 -11.70 -15.89 12.58
N PHE A 12 -12.79 -15.37 13.14
CA PHE A 12 -12.96 -13.93 13.30
C PHE A 12 -12.47 -13.47 14.68
N ASP A 13 -13.14 -13.94 15.73
CA ASP A 13 -12.84 -13.60 17.12
C ASP A 13 -11.46 -14.12 17.54
N ASN A 14 -10.70 -13.28 18.25
CA ASN A 14 -9.32 -13.54 18.67
C ASN A 14 -8.38 -13.94 17.52
N VAL A 15 -8.70 -13.58 16.27
CA VAL A 15 -7.87 -13.84 15.09
C VAL A 15 -7.86 -12.63 14.17
N LEU A 16 -8.94 -12.36 13.44
CA LEU A 16 -9.06 -11.15 12.63
C LEU A 16 -9.32 -9.91 13.48
N VAL A 17 -10.06 -10.09 14.57
CA VAL A 17 -10.22 -9.10 15.64
C VAL A 17 -9.62 -9.65 16.93
N ASP A 18 -9.06 -8.79 17.77
CA ASP A 18 -8.34 -9.19 18.99
C ASP A 18 -9.26 -9.46 20.20
N VAL A 19 -10.57 -9.44 19.99
CA VAL A 19 -11.59 -9.55 21.04
C VAL A 19 -12.69 -10.54 20.65
N ASP A 20 -13.51 -10.92 21.63
CA ASP A 20 -14.84 -11.50 21.38
C ASP A 20 -15.77 -10.41 20.85
N SER A 21 -16.10 -10.48 19.56
CA SER A 21 -16.85 -9.44 18.86
C SER A 21 -18.27 -9.26 19.37
N ASP A 22 -18.99 -10.35 19.68
CA ASP A 22 -20.36 -10.25 20.19
C ASP A 22 -20.40 -9.51 21.52
N ILE A 23 -19.51 -9.89 22.46
CA ILE A 23 -19.44 -9.26 23.78
C ILE A 23 -18.99 -7.81 23.64
N HIS A 24 -18.00 -7.53 22.77
CA HIS A 24 -17.47 -6.18 22.61
C HIS A 24 -18.52 -5.23 22.00
N ILE A 25 -19.22 -5.67 20.95
CA ILE A 25 -20.32 -4.92 20.34
C ILE A 25 -21.43 -4.71 21.37
N ALA A 26 -21.87 -5.76 22.06
CA ALA A 26 -22.95 -5.67 23.01
C ALA A 26 -22.60 -4.77 24.20
N ARG A 27 -21.36 -4.81 24.71
CA ARG A 27 -20.90 -3.88 25.78
C ARG A 27 -20.83 -2.44 25.33
N ALA A 28 -20.45 -2.19 24.08
CA ALA A 28 -20.43 -0.84 23.52
C ALA A 28 -21.84 -0.23 23.39
N LEU A 29 -22.85 -1.08 23.25
CA LEU A 29 -24.25 -0.67 23.14
C LEU A 29 -24.95 -0.58 24.50
N ASP A 30 -24.80 -1.60 25.35
CA ASP A 30 -25.31 -1.64 26.73
C ASP A 30 -24.58 -2.70 27.56
N ALA A 31 -23.62 -2.25 28.37
CA ALA A 31 -22.78 -3.11 29.21
C ALA A 31 -23.55 -3.83 30.35
N ASP A 32 -24.60 -3.22 30.90
CA ASP A 32 -25.37 -3.82 31.99
C ASP A 32 -26.32 -4.90 31.47
N LEU A 33 -26.94 -4.64 30.32
CA LEU A 33 -27.83 -5.57 29.66
C LEU A 33 -27.10 -6.82 29.16
N VAL A 34 -25.94 -6.65 28.51
CA VAL A 34 -25.14 -7.79 28.04
C VAL A 34 -24.70 -8.67 29.22
N ASN A 35 -24.24 -8.07 30.32
CA ASN A 35 -23.85 -8.83 31.53
C ASN A 35 -25.03 -9.60 32.13
N THR A 36 -26.23 -9.01 32.14
CA THR A 36 -27.46 -9.65 32.63
C THR A 36 -27.84 -10.85 31.76
N ILE A 37 -27.87 -10.66 30.44
CA ILE A 37 -28.29 -11.69 29.47
C ILE A 37 -27.26 -12.83 29.39
N TRP A 38 -25.96 -12.51 29.40
CA TRP A 38 -24.92 -13.54 29.45
C TRP A 38 -24.97 -14.35 30.75
N SER A 39 -25.15 -13.69 31.90
CA SER A 39 -25.25 -14.39 33.19
C SER A 39 -26.47 -15.32 33.24
N LYS A 40 -27.59 -14.88 32.67
CA LYS A 40 -28.81 -15.70 32.54
C LYS A 40 -28.59 -16.95 31.68
N ASN A 41 -27.92 -16.79 30.55
CA ASN A 41 -27.71 -17.87 29.57
C ASN A 41 -26.49 -18.76 29.90
N ALA A 42 -25.58 -18.33 30.78
CA ALA A 42 -24.43 -19.10 31.27
C ALA A 42 -24.79 -20.28 32.20
N ALA A 43 -26.04 -20.39 32.66
CA ALA A 43 -26.50 -21.50 33.50
C ALA A 43 -26.56 -22.84 32.75
N ASP A 44 -26.68 -22.80 31.42
CA ASP A 44 -26.57 -23.96 30.54
C ASP A 44 -25.07 -24.15 30.22
N LYS A 45 -24.49 -25.32 30.55
CA LYS A 45 -23.03 -25.62 30.48
C LYS A 45 -22.36 -25.41 29.10
N LYS A 46 -23.09 -24.93 28.09
CA LYS A 46 -22.62 -24.45 26.78
C LYS A 46 -23.57 -23.35 26.29
N ILE A 47 -23.13 -22.09 26.33
CA ILE A 47 -23.94 -20.93 25.93
C ILE A 47 -24.27 -21.03 24.43
N ASP A 48 -25.55 -20.92 24.08
CA ASP A 48 -25.98 -20.72 22.70
C ASP A 48 -25.80 -19.24 22.34
N ARG A 49 -24.67 -18.92 21.70
CA ARG A 49 -24.29 -17.54 21.40
C ARG A 49 -25.28 -16.83 20.48
N ALA A 50 -25.80 -17.54 19.47
CA ALA A 50 -26.76 -16.97 18.53
C ALA A 50 -28.06 -16.57 19.25
N LYS A 51 -28.59 -17.46 20.10
CA LYS A 51 -29.78 -17.18 20.90
C LYS A 51 -29.53 -16.05 21.92
N THR A 52 -28.35 -16.04 22.55
CA THR A 52 -27.97 -15.03 23.53
C THR A 52 -27.88 -13.64 22.89
N MET A 53 -27.30 -13.54 21.69
CA MET A 53 -27.25 -12.30 20.93
C MET A 53 -28.61 -11.87 20.37
N ASP A 54 -29.45 -12.80 19.92
CA ASP A 54 -30.84 -12.48 19.53
C ASP A 54 -31.61 -11.87 20.71
N GLU A 55 -31.49 -12.48 21.90
CA GLU A 55 -32.11 -11.96 23.12
C GLU A 55 -31.55 -10.58 23.50
N PHE A 56 -30.23 -10.39 23.39
CA PHE A 56 -29.60 -9.09 23.63
C PHE A 56 -30.17 -8.00 22.73
N PHE A 57 -30.18 -8.19 21.41
CA PHE A 57 -30.68 -7.16 20.49
C PHE A 57 -32.19 -6.92 20.63
N VAL A 58 -32.98 -7.94 20.98
CA VAL A 58 -34.41 -7.79 21.26
C VAL A 58 -34.66 -6.96 22.52
N GLU A 59 -33.92 -7.20 23.60
CA GLU A 59 -34.06 -6.41 24.83
C GLU A 59 -33.43 -5.01 24.68
N LEU A 60 -32.33 -4.88 23.94
CA LEU A 60 -31.70 -3.60 23.62
C LEU A 60 -32.71 -2.68 22.92
N ALA A 61 -33.43 -3.17 21.92
CA ALA A 61 -34.44 -2.38 21.22
C ALA A 61 -35.63 -1.96 22.10
N LYS A 62 -35.91 -2.68 23.21
CA LYS A 62 -36.94 -2.31 24.18
C LYS A 62 -36.46 -1.26 25.18
N HIS A 63 -35.24 -1.42 25.69
CA HIS A 63 -34.64 -0.51 26.67
C HIS A 63 -34.13 0.79 26.04
N HIS A 64 -33.61 0.68 24.82
CA HIS A 64 -32.95 1.73 24.05
C HIS A 64 -33.54 1.86 22.63
N PRO A 65 -34.81 2.29 22.50
CA PRO A 65 -35.48 2.43 21.19
C PRO A 65 -34.83 3.49 20.27
N GLU A 66 -33.93 4.31 20.80
CA GLU A 66 -33.08 5.26 20.08
C GLU A 66 -31.90 4.63 19.35
N VAL A 67 -31.43 3.46 19.80
CA VAL A 67 -30.31 2.75 19.16
C VAL A 67 -30.74 2.26 17.79
N THR A 68 -29.95 2.61 16.78
CA THR A 68 -30.24 2.29 15.37
C THR A 68 -29.34 1.18 14.85
N HIS A 69 -29.67 0.63 13.68
CA HIS A 69 -28.79 -0.31 12.98
C HIS A 69 -27.39 0.28 12.69
N GLU A 70 -27.29 1.61 12.54
CA GLU A 70 -26.03 2.29 12.30
C GLU A 70 -25.15 2.33 13.55
N ASP A 71 -25.75 2.42 14.75
CA ASP A 71 -25.00 2.34 16.01
C ASP A 71 -24.40 0.94 16.21
N ILE A 72 -25.17 -0.11 15.87
CA ILE A 72 -24.68 -1.49 15.88
C ILE A 72 -23.56 -1.67 14.85
N ARG A 73 -23.72 -1.10 13.64
CA ARG A 73 -22.67 -1.10 12.61
C ARG A 73 -21.41 -0.40 13.11
N ASN A 74 -21.52 0.79 13.67
CA ASN A 74 -20.42 1.59 14.20
C ASN A 74 -19.68 0.84 15.32
N ALA A 75 -20.40 0.15 16.20
CA ALA A 75 -19.79 -0.69 17.23
C ALA A 75 -18.97 -1.84 16.62
N ALA A 76 -19.47 -2.49 15.56
CA ALA A 76 -18.74 -3.53 14.85
C ALA A 76 -17.52 -3.00 14.08
N GLN A 77 -17.59 -1.81 13.51
CA GLN A 77 -16.47 -1.18 12.78
C GLN A 77 -15.29 -0.84 13.69
N ARG A 78 -15.55 -0.55 14.97
CA ARG A 78 -14.55 -0.17 15.98
C ARG A 78 -13.93 -1.34 16.73
N LEU A 79 -14.22 -2.59 16.34
CA LEU A 79 -13.60 -3.76 16.95
C LEU A 79 -12.06 -3.65 16.87
N PRO A 80 -11.33 -3.87 17.98
CA PRO A 80 -9.86 -3.87 17.98
C PRO A 80 -9.29 -4.98 17.08
N PHE A 81 -8.22 -4.66 16.34
CA PHE A 81 -7.54 -5.61 15.45
C PHE A 81 -6.06 -5.25 15.24
N SER A 82 -5.28 -6.20 14.71
CA SER A 82 -3.91 -5.99 14.26
C SER A 82 -3.87 -5.73 12.75
N GLN A 83 -3.24 -4.63 12.30
CA GLN A 83 -3.15 -4.33 10.86
C GLN A 83 -2.49 -5.47 10.07
N SER A 84 -1.49 -6.13 10.66
CA SER A 84 -0.75 -7.23 10.02
C SER A 84 -1.64 -8.43 9.68
N ILE A 85 -2.71 -8.72 10.43
CA ILE A 85 -3.61 -9.83 10.09
C ILE A 85 -4.52 -9.48 8.91
N LEU A 86 -4.93 -8.21 8.76
CA LEU A 86 -5.68 -7.75 7.60
C LEU A 86 -4.79 -7.71 6.35
N ASP A 87 -3.53 -7.32 6.51
CA ASP A 87 -2.55 -7.36 5.43
C ASP A 87 -2.25 -8.80 4.98
N ALA A 88 -2.34 -9.78 5.90
CA ALA A 88 -2.24 -11.19 5.54
C ALA A 88 -3.41 -11.64 4.66
N VAL A 89 -4.63 -11.15 4.91
CA VAL A 89 -5.81 -11.39 4.05
C VAL A 89 -5.59 -10.80 2.66
N ARG A 90 -5.16 -9.53 2.58
CA ARG A 90 -4.88 -8.86 1.31
C ARG A 90 -3.79 -9.60 0.53
N LEU A 91 -2.69 -9.96 1.19
CA LEU A 91 -1.61 -10.71 0.56
C LEU A 91 -2.11 -12.01 -0.08
N VAL A 92 -2.81 -12.88 0.64
CA VAL A 92 -3.18 -14.18 0.07
C VAL A 92 -4.19 -14.06 -1.07
N VAL A 93 -5.05 -13.04 -1.06
CA VAL A 93 -6.09 -12.86 -2.08
C VAL A 93 -5.61 -11.99 -3.23
N ASP A 94 -5.16 -10.78 -2.94
CA ASP A 94 -4.76 -9.79 -3.94
C ASP A 94 -3.44 -10.23 -4.59
N ASP A 95 -2.48 -10.72 -3.81
CA ASP A 95 -1.17 -11.08 -4.36
C ASP A 95 -1.14 -12.50 -4.95
N PHE A 96 -1.93 -13.45 -4.44
CA PHE A 96 -1.84 -14.87 -4.84
C PHE A 96 -3.15 -15.49 -5.34
N GLY A 97 -4.25 -14.76 -5.28
CA GLY A 97 -5.55 -15.24 -5.76
C GLY A 97 -6.10 -16.44 -4.99
N ALA A 98 -5.60 -16.68 -3.78
CA ALA A 98 -6.10 -17.74 -2.91
C ALA A 98 -7.56 -17.47 -2.54
N THR A 99 -8.31 -18.54 -2.26
CA THR A 99 -9.68 -18.38 -1.77
C THR A 99 -9.64 -18.06 -0.28
N CYS A 100 -10.04 -16.84 0.10
CA CYS A 100 -10.21 -16.47 1.50
C CYS A 100 -11.68 -16.59 1.92
N LYS A 101 -11.92 -17.22 3.08
CA LYS A 101 -13.23 -17.33 3.72
C LYS A 101 -13.11 -17.09 5.21
N ILE A 102 -14.16 -16.53 5.79
CA ILE A 102 -14.27 -16.35 7.24
C ILE A 102 -15.31 -17.31 7.79
N VAL A 103 -14.96 -18.00 8.87
CA VAL A 103 -15.88 -18.87 9.61
C VAL A 103 -15.87 -18.48 11.07
N SER A 104 -17.01 -18.00 11.57
CA SER A 104 -17.13 -17.49 12.94
C SER A 104 -18.49 -17.86 13.52
N ASP A 105 -18.55 -18.06 14.83
CA ASP A 105 -19.79 -18.23 15.60
C ASP A 105 -20.36 -16.90 16.11
N SER A 106 -19.89 -15.76 15.58
CA SER A 106 -20.45 -14.40 15.73
C SER A 106 -21.62 -14.15 14.75
N THR A 107 -22.04 -12.90 14.61
CA THR A 107 -23.11 -12.44 13.71
C THR A 107 -22.59 -12.09 12.31
N VAL A 108 -23.31 -12.49 11.25
CA VAL A 108 -22.97 -12.09 9.86
C VAL A 108 -22.97 -10.57 9.70
N PHE A 109 -23.91 -9.85 10.33
CA PHE A 109 -23.96 -8.39 10.27
C PHE A 109 -22.71 -7.74 10.88
N GLY A 110 -22.27 -8.18 12.06
CA GLY A 110 -21.07 -7.64 12.72
C GLY A 110 -19.81 -7.89 11.89
N VAL A 111 -19.62 -9.15 11.46
CA VAL A 111 -18.45 -9.53 10.64
C VAL A 111 -18.42 -8.75 9.32
N ARG A 112 -19.52 -8.66 8.59
CA ARG A 112 -19.56 -7.91 7.32
C ARG A 112 -19.35 -6.41 7.52
N SER A 113 -19.96 -5.83 8.55
CA SER A 113 -19.79 -4.40 8.86
C SER A 113 -18.32 -4.06 9.12
N PHE A 114 -17.60 -4.95 9.81
CA PHE A 114 -16.15 -4.81 10.00
C PHE A 114 -15.39 -4.91 8.68
N LEU A 115 -15.64 -5.95 7.87
CA LEU A 115 -14.93 -6.15 6.60
C LEU A 115 -15.17 -5.04 5.58
N GLU A 116 -16.41 -4.54 5.47
CA GLU A 116 -16.77 -3.42 4.59
C GLU A 116 -16.01 -2.15 4.97
N HIS A 117 -15.94 -1.84 6.27
CA HIS A 117 -15.26 -0.65 6.76
C HIS A 117 -13.74 -0.70 6.54
N HIS A 118 -13.14 -1.89 6.68
CA HIS A 118 -11.70 -2.08 6.50
C HIS A 118 -11.30 -2.46 5.06
N GLY A 119 -12.23 -2.36 4.11
CA GLY A 119 -11.98 -2.58 2.68
C GLY A 119 -11.55 -4.02 2.35
N LEU A 120 -12.16 -5.01 3.00
CA LEU A 120 -11.89 -6.45 2.81
C LEU A 120 -13.09 -7.22 2.22
N ALA A 121 -14.18 -6.52 1.91
CA ALA A 121 -15.41 -7.16 1.42
C ALA A 121 -15.19 -7.92 0.09
N ASP A 122 -14.32 -7.40 -0.78
CA ASP A 122 -14.02 -8.02 -2.08
C ASP A 122 -13.02 -9.18 -1.95
N GLN A 123 -12.17 -9.16 -0.91
CA GLN A 123 -11.17 -10.18 -0.65
C GLN A 123 -11.76 -11.43 0.02
N VAL A 124 -12.84 -11.28 0.80
CA VAL A 124 -13.49 -12.39 1.51
C VAL A 124 -14.65 -12.94 0.68
N SER A 125 -14.39 -14.07 0.02
CA SER A 125 -15.38 -14.70 -0.88
C SER A 125 -16.65 -15.20 -0.19
N GLU A 126 -16.57 -15.53 1.11
CA GLU A 126 -17.73 -15.98 1.90
C GLU A 126 -17.48 -15.74 3.39
N VAL A 127 -18.51 -15.22 4.06
CA VAL A 127 -18.61 -15.18 5.53
C VAL A 127 -19.64 -16.22 5.96
N VAL A 128 -19.19 -17.25 6.68
CA VAL A 128 -20.06 -18.27 7.28
C VAL A 128 -20.15 -18.00 8.79
N ALA A 129 -21.26 -17.37 9.19
CA ALA A 129 -21.55 -17.05 10.58
C ALA A 129 -23.06 -17.16 10.87
N ASN A 130 -23.49 -16.80 12.08
CA ASN A 130 -24.92 -16.81 12.40
C ASN A 130 -25.67 -15.73 11.61
N SER A 131 -26.68 -16.14 10.86
CA SER A 131 -27.44 -15.27 9.97
C SER A 131 -28.17 -14.18 10.74
N THR A 132 -28.24 -12.99 10.15
CA THR A 132 -28.87 -11.83 10.75
C THR A 132 -29.85 -11.15 9.80
N HIS A 133 -30.96 -10.63 10.33
CA HIS A 133 -31.89 -9.80 9.59
C HIS A 133 -32.52 -8.75 10.50
N PHE A 134 -32.96 -7.62 9.94
CA PHE A 134 -33.66 -6.59 10.71
C PHE A 134 -35.17 -6.79 10.67
N GLU A 135 -35.82 -6.59 11.81
CA GLU A 135 -37.28 -6.50 11.98
C GLU A 135 -37.69 -5.08 12.39
N ASP A 136 -39.00 -4.82 12.42
CA ASP A 136 -39.60 -3.56 12.87
C ASP A 136 -39.03 -2.29 12.21
N GLY A 137 -38.80 -2.37 10.89
CA GLY A 137 -38.32 -1.23 10.09
C GLY A 137 -36.84 -0.88 10.32
N GLY A 138 -36.00 -1.84 10.72
CA GLY A 138 -34.57 -1.62 10.94
C GLY A 138 -34.18 -1.41 12.40
N LYS A 139 -35.12 -1.61 13.34
CA LYS A 139 -34.93 -1.32 14.77
C LYS A 139 -34.45 -2.51 15.60
N VAL A 140 -34.77 -3.73 15.16
CA VAL A 140 -34.42 -4.94 15.91
C VAL A 140 -33.54 -5.82 15.04
N LEU A 141 -32.29 -6.03 15.43
CA LEU A 141 -31.40 -6.99 14.78
C LEU A 141 -31.72 -8.39 15.32
N ARG A 142 -32.16 -9.29 14.46
CA ARG A 142 -32.39 -10.69 14.81
C ARG A 142 -31.19 -11.54 14.44
N VAL A 143 -30.88 -12.53 15.27
CA VAL A 143 -29.77 -13.47 15.07
C VAL A 143 -30.33 -14.89 15.04
N ARG A 144 -29.95 -15.67 14.02
CA ARG A 144 -30.37 -17.07 13.87
C ARG A 144 -29.16 -17.99 13.83
N PRO A 145 -29.17 -19.12 14.57
CA PRO A 145 -28.07 -20.08 14.53
C PRO A 145 -27.90 -20.64 13.11
N TYR A 146 -26.65 -20.78 12.69
CA TYR A 146 -26.32 -21.38 11.40
C TYR A 146 -26.76 -22.85 11.32
N HIS A 147 -26.47 -23.64 12.36
CA HIS A 147 -27.00 -24.98 12.59
C HIS A 147 -28.32 -24.92 13.38
N GLY A 148 -29.35 -24.34 12.77
CA GLY A 148 -30.69 -24.28 13.38
C GLY A 148 -31.46 -25.60 13.31
N ASN A 149 -32.67 -25.63 13.88
CA ASN A 149 -33.58 -26.79 13.92
C ASN A 149 -33.95 -27.40 12.55
N HIS A 150 -33.60 -26.72 11.46
CA HIS A 150 -33.83 -27.14 10.08
C HIS A 150 -32.70 -28.04 9.55
N LEU A 151 -31.61 -28.21 10.29
CA LEU A 151 -30.49 -29.09 9.98
C LEU A 151 -30.39 -30.19 11.03
N ALA A 152 -30.00 -31.40 10.61
CA ALA A 152 -29.67 -32.47 11.54
C ALA A 152 -28.50 -32.04 12.45
N PRO A 153 -28.51 -32.40 13.75
CA PRO A 153 -27.40 -32.10 14.64
C PRO A 153 -26.08 -32.64 14.08
N HIS A 154 -25.05 -31.81 14.03
CA HIS A 154 -23.77 -32.10 13.38
C HIS A 154 -22.89 -33.12 14.13
N GLY A 155 -23.41 -33.79 15.17
CA GLY A 155 -22.78 -34.94 15.85
C GLY A 155 -21.50 -34.67 16.64
N CYS A 156 -20.97 -33.44 16.64
CA CYS A 156 -19.71 -33.10 17.29
C CYS A 156 -19.94 -32.80 18.77
N ARG A 157 -19.19 -33.47 19.67
CA ARG A 157 -19.36 -33.32 21.13
C ARG A 157 -18.91 -31.95 21.65
N ASN A 158 -17.86 -31.39 21.04
CA ASN A 158 -17.16 -30.22 21.57
C ASN A 158 -17.55 -28.90 20.87
N CYS A 159 -18.22 -28.93 19.72
CA CYS A 159 -18.59 -27.71 18.97
C CYS A 159 -19.92 -27.12 19.42
N PRO A 160 -20.09 -25.79 19.42
CA PRO A 160 -21.33 -25.17 19.88
C PRO A 160 -22.48 -25.49 18.93
N ASN A 161 -23.69 -25.58 19.50
CA ASN A 161 -24.87 -26.05 18.76
C ASN A 161 -25.26 -25.11 17.62
N ASN A 162 -24.91 -23.82 17.72
CA ASN A 162 -25.29 -22.81 16.74
C ASN A 162 -24.41 -22.83 15.48
N LEU A 163 -23.12 -23.17 15.58
CA LEU A 163 -22.21 -23.25 14.43
C LEU A 163 -21.01 -24.15 14.75
N CYS A 164 -20.77 -25.15 13.90
CA CYS A 164 -19.60 -26.02 13.99
C CYS A 164 -18.65 -25.67 12.84
N LYS A 165 -17.53 -25.01 13.16
CA LYS A 165 -16.52 -24.57 12.18
C LYS A 165 -15.95 -25.76 11.39
N GLY A 166 -15.80 -26.93 12.01
CA GLY A 166 -15.32 -28.15 11.35
C GLY A 166 -16.28 -28.72 10.31
N VAL A 167 -17.59 -28.71 10.57
CA VAL A 167 -18.62 -29.14 9.60
C VAL A 167 -18.73 -28.16 8.45
N VAL A 168 -18.60 -26.86 8.74
CA VAL A 168 -18.51 -25.82 7.70
C VAL A 168 -17.31 -26.06 6.80
N LEU A 169 -16.13 -26.34 7.37
CA LEU A 169 -14.93 -26.67 6.61
C LEU A 169 -15.15 -27.91 5.74
N GLU A 170 -15.68 -29.01 6.29
CA GLU A 170 -16.00 -30.21 5.51
C GLU A 170 -16.96 -29.91 4.35
N ARG A 171 -18.01 -29.10 4.58
CA ARG A 171 -18.94 -28.67 3.53
C ARG A 171 -18.22 -27.89 2.43
N ILE A 172 -17.34 -26.95 2.79
CA ILE A 172 -16.54 -26.17 1.84
C ILE A 172 -15.66 -27.11 1.01
N LEU A 173 -14.99 -28.08 1.66
CA LEU A 173 -14.11 -29.04 0.99
C LEU A 173 -14.87 -30.08 0.14
N GLN A 174 -16.13 -30.36 0.45
CA GLN A 174 -17.01 -31.17 -0.42
C GLN A 174 -17.42 -30.43 -1.69
N GLN A 175 -17.57 -29.10 -1.61
CA GLN A 175 -17.92 -28.28 -2.77
C GLN A 175 -16.72 -28.03 -3.68
N HIS A 176 -15.53 -27.91 -3.08
CA HIS A 176 -14.30 -27.69 -3.83
C HIS A 176 -13.10 -28.33 -3.12
N ARG A 177 -12.32 -29.13 -3.84
CA ARG A 177 -11.11 -29.76 -3.33
C ARG A 177 -9.92 -28.87 -3.66
N TYR A 178 -9.37 -28.23 -2.63
CA TYR A 178 -8.16 -27.42 -2.74
C TYR A 178 -6.89 -28.28 -2.62
N ALA A 179 -5.82 -27.86 -3.27
CA ALA A 179 -4.49 -28.48 -3.15
C ALA A 179 -3.83 -28.23 -1.79
N ARG A 180 -4.24 -27.17 -1.08
CA ARG A 180 -3.82 -26.89 0.30
C ARG A 180 -4.89 -26.13 1.07
N VAL A 181 -5.01 -26.42 2.36
CA VAL A 181 -5.83 -25.65 3.29
C VAL A 181 -4.95 -25.07 4.40
N LEU A 182 -5.07 -23.76 4.60
CA LEU A 182 -4.47 -23.03 5.71
C LEU A 182 -5.61 -22.57 6.63
N TYR A 183 -5.62 -23.05 7.87
CA TYR A 183 -6.61 -22.64 8.86
C TYR A 183 -5.97 -21.80 9.95
N VAL A 184 -6.42 -20.56 10.13
CA VAL A 184 -5.93 -19.65 11.17
C VAL A 184 -6.97 -19.55 12.28
N GLY A 185 -6.59 -20.08 13.44
CA GLY A 185 -7.46 -20.19 14.61
C GLY A 185 -6.78 -19.75 15.90
N GLY A 186 -7.60 -19.37 16.88
CA GLY A 186 -7.17 -18.85 18.17
C GLY A 186 -7.74 -19.61 19.37
N ASP A 187 -8.91 -20.23 19.24
CA ASP A 187 -9.69 -20.68 20.40
C ASP A 187 -10.13 -22.15 20.35
N VAL A 188 -10.89 -22.57 21.38
CA VAL A 188 -11.43 -23.93 21.50
C VAL A 188 -12.38 -24.31 20.36
N GLY A 189 -13.06 -23.34 19.76
CA GLY A 189 -13.96 -23.54 18.62
C GLY A 189 -13.21 -23.98 17.34
N ASP A 190 -11.90 -23.74 17.30
CA ASP A 190 -11.02 -24.01 16.18
C ASP A 190 -10.34 -25.40 16.26
N VAL A 191 -10.51 -26.13 17.36
CA VAL A 191 -9.98 -27.50 17.50
C VAL A 191 -10.64 -28.45 16.49
N CYS A 192 -11.96 -28.37 16.34
CA CYS A 192 -12.69 -29.25 15.43
C CYS A 192 -12.23 -29.11 13.97
N PRO A 193 -12.19 -27.91 13.35
CA PRO A 193 -11.68 -27.80 11.99
C PRO A 193 -10.23 -28.28 11.86
N SER A 194 -9.39 -28.06 12.88
CA SER A 194 -7.99 -28.54 12.88
C SER A 194 -7.86 -30.06 12.74
N THR A 195 -8.78 -30.83 13.35
CA THR A 195 -8.82 -32.31 13.20
C THR A 195 -9.29 -32.79 11.81
N LYS A 196 -9.86 -31.90 11.00
CA LYS A 196 -10.42 -32.24 9.67
C LYS A 196 -9.47 -31.93 8.51
N LEU A 197 -8.41 -31.18 8.79
CA LEU A 197 -7.35 -30.86 7.85
C LEU A 197 -6.54 -32.11 7.50
N ALA A 198 -6.08 -32.21 6.25
CA ALA A 198 -5.25 -33.30 5.75
C ALA A 198 -3.79 -33.21 6.25
N ALA A 199 -2.99 -34.26 6.04
CA ALA A 199 -1.62 -34.32 6.55
C ALA A 199 -0.68 -33.26 5.94
N ASP A 200 -1.00 -32.81 4.74
CA ASP A 200 -0.31 -31.74 4.04
C ASP A 200 -0.86 -30.35 4.38
N ASP A 201 -2.03 -30.24 5.00
CA ASP A 201 -2.60 -28.95 5.40
C ASP A 201 -1.85 -28.32 6.59
N VAL A 202 -2.13 -27.04 6.86
CA VAL A 202 -1.50 -26.29 7.95
C VAL A 202 -2.55 -25.65 8.84
N VAL A 203 -2.42 -25.86 10.14
CA VAL A 203 -3.15 -25.10 11.17
C VAL A 203 -2.22 -24.10 11.84
N PHE A 204 -2.61 -22.82 11.82
CA PHE A 204 -1.99 -21.75 12.56
C PHE A 204 -2.70 -21.60 13.89
N ALA A 205 -2.05 -22.06 14.95
CA ALA A 205 -2.59 -22.11 16.29
C ALA A 205 -1.97 -21.03 17.18
N ARG A 206 -2.83 -20.16 17.73
CA ARG A 206 -2.40 -19.07 18.62
C ARG A 206 -1.78 -19.61 19.91
N CYS A 207 -0.73 -18.94 20.42
CA CYS A 207 0.00 -19.34 21.63
C CYS A 207 0.33 -18.19 22.61
N SER A 208 -0.67 -17.75 23.35
CA SER A 208 -0.61 -16.74 24.41
C SER A 208 -1.14 -17.22 25.78
N GLY A 209 -1.69 -18.45 25.93
CA GLY A 209 -2.13 -18.95 27.25
C GLY A 209 -2.75 -20.35 27.32
N GLU A 210 -3.32 -20.69 28.49
CA GLU A 210 -4.12 -21.91 28.74
C GLU A 210 -5.51 -21.80 28.07
N ASN A 211 -5.98 -22.88 27.43
CA ASN A 211 -7.22 -22.95 26.62
C ASN A 211 -7.17 -22.28 25.23
N GLU A 212 -6.00 -21.87 24.77
CA GLU A 212 -5.80 -21.48 23.38
C GLU A 212 -5.50 -22.66 22.47
N LEU A 213 -5.74 -22.48 21.16
CA LEU A 213 -5.72 -23.54 20.18
C LEU A 213 -4.44 -24.40 20.26
N LEU A 214 -3.25 -23.82 20.34
CA LEU A 214 -2.01 -24.60 20.32
C LEU A 214 -1.92 -25.60 21.48
N THR A 215 -2.29 -25.15 22.69
CA THR A 215 -2.31 -25.99 23.89
C THR A 215 -3.28 -27.16 23.70
N LEU A 216 -4.49 -26.88 23.20
CA LEU A 216 -5.53 -27.89 22.98
C LEU A 216 -5.15 -28.91 21.90
N LEU A 217 -4.47 -28.48 20.84
CA LEU A 217 -3.97 -29.39 19.80
C LEU A 217 -2.85 -30.30 20.34
N ASN A 218 -1.96 -29.75 21.18
CA ASN A 218 -0.86 -30.51 21.79
C ASN A 218 -1.32 -31.53 22.84
N GLU A 219 -2.51 -31.37 23.42
CA GLU A 219 -3.12 -32.36 24.32
C GLU A 219 -3.60 -33.61 23.57
N ASN A 220 -3.93 -33.49 22.28
CA ASN A 220 -4.49 -34.57 21.46
C ASN A 220 -3.80 -34.64 20.08
N PRO A 221 -2.45 -34.74 20.01
CA PRO A 221 -1.71 -34.61 18.75
C PRO A 221 -2.03 -35.74 17.78
N ASP A 222 -2.39 -36.93 18.29
CA ASP A 222 -2.78 -38.08 17.46
C ASP A 222 -4.06 -37.84 16.63
N GLN A 223 -4.86 -36.83 16.98
CA GLN A 223 -6.05 -36.43 16.22
C GLN A 223 -5.74 -35.37 15.15
N ILE A 224 -4.51 -34.84 15.13
CA ILE A 224 -4.08 -33.77 14.23
C ILE A 224 -3.04 -34.33 13.26
N GLN A 225 -3.47 -34.59 12.04
CA GLN A 225 -2.57 -35.00 10.96
C GLN A 225 -1.88 -33.80 10.30
N ALA A 226 -2.50 -32.63 10.32
CA ALA A 226 -2.00 -31.41 9.69
C ALA A 226 -0.76 -30.85 10.40
N HIS A 227 0.03 -30.08 9.66
CA HIS A 227 1.17 -29.38 10.23
C HIS A 227 0.70 -28.24 11.15
N ILE A 228 1.15 -28.27 12.41
CA ILE A 228 0.85 -27.21 13.38
C ILE A 228 1.93 -26.13 13.27
N ARG A 229 1.50 -24.89 13.08
CA ARG A 229 2.32 -23.68 13.17
C ARG A 229 1.81 -22.81 14.29
N GLN A 230 2.70 -22.43 15.19
CA GLN A 230 2.36 -21.50 16.25
C GLN A 230 2.41 -20.05 15.74
N TRP A 231 1.56 -19.19 16.29
CA TRP A 231 1.63 -17.75 16.08
C TRP A 231 1.21 -17.00 17.35
N LYS A 232 1.71 -15.78 17.55
CA LYS A 232 1.36 -14.92 18.70
C LYS A 232 0.75 -13.61 18.26
N THR A 233 1.24 -13.07 17.15
CA THR A 233 0.87 -11.77 16.62
C THR A 233 0.45 -11.88 15.16
N GLY A 234 -0.31 -10.90 14.65
CA GLY A 234 -0.65 -10.85 13.23
C GLY A 234 0.57 -10.79 12.30
N GLU A 235 1.71 -10.29 12.80
CA GLU A 235 2.98 -10.26 12.07
C GLU A 235 3.54 -11.66 11.82
N ASP A 236 3.40 -12.58 12.77
CA ASP A 236 3.85 -13.97 12.61
C ASP A 236 3.12 -14.65 11.45
N VAL A 237 1.79 -14.45 11.38
CA VAL A 237 0.93 -15.01 10.33
C VAL A 237 1.28 -14.39 8.98
N LEU A 238 1.39 -13.05 8.92
CA LEU A 238 1.78 -12.34 7.70
C LEU A 238 3.18 -12.76 7.20
N ALA A 239 4.16 -12.86 8.09
CA ALA A 239 5.52 -13.28 7.74
C ALA A 239 5.56 -14.71 7.21
N TYR A 240 4.81 -15.63 7.83
CA TYR A 240 4.71 -16.98 7.32
C TYR A 240 4.01 -17.01 5.97
N PHE A 241 2.88 -16.33 5.82
CA PHE A 241 2.12 -16.31 4.57
C PHE A 241 2.96 -15.77 3.43
N ARG A 242 3.69 -14.67 3.65
CA ARG A 242 4.70 -14.17 2.70
C ARG A 242 5.64 -15.29 2.30
N ASN A 243 6.33 -15.90 3.27
CA ASN A 243 7.30 -16.95 2.99
C ASN A 243 6.70 -18.13 2.22
N PHE A 244 5.57 -18.65 2.70
CA PHE A 244 4.89 -19.81 2.14
C PHE A 244 4.42 -19.57 0.71
N PHE A 245 3.68 -18.48 0.47
CA PHE A 245 3.12 -18.19 -0.84
C PHE A 245 4.19 -17.73 -1.83
N TYR A 246 5.14 -16.87 -1.44
CA TYR A 246 6.23 -16.44 -2.32
C TYR A 246 7.16 -17.59 -2.72
N ARG A 247 7.28 -18.66 -1.91
CA ARG A 247 8.15 -19.81 -2.24
C ARG A 247 7.41 -20.93 -2.96
N GLN A 248 6.21 -21.28 -2.51
CA GLN A 248 5.51 -22.49 -2.98
C GLN A 248 4.47 -22.21 -4.07
N TYR A 249 4.04 -20.95 -4.21
CA TYR A 249 3.03 -20.52 -5.17
C TYR A 249 3.49 -19.25 -5.90
N ALA A 250 4.80 -19.13 -6.11
CA ALA A 250 5.42 -18.00 -6.80
C ALA A 250 4.79 -17.79 -8.20
N GLU A 251 4.41 -18.88 -8.84
CA GLU A 251 3.74 -18.95 -10.13
C GLU A 251 2.28 -18.45 -10.12
N CYS A 252 1.66 -18.37 -8.94
CA CYS A 252 0.29 -17.87 -8.76
C CYS A 252 0.24 -16.37 -8.42
N ARG A 253 1.39 -15.70 -8.39
CA ARG A 253 1.48 -14.29 -8.04
C ARG A 253 0.80 -13.40 -9.08
N GLN A 254 -0.13 -12.55 -8.65
CA GLN A 254 -0.87 -11.63 -9.51
C GLN A 254 -0.01 -10.41 -9.87
N ALA A 255 -0.19 -9.87 -11.08
CA ALA A 255 0.60 -8.75 -11.63
C ALA A 255 0.48 -7.42 -10.83
N ASN A 256 -0.47 -7.30 -9.91
CA ASN A 256 -0.65 -6.14 -9.02
C ASN A 256 -0.08 -6.36 -7.60
N ALA A 257 0.57 -7.50 -7.34
CA ALA A 257 1.16 -7.85 -6.06
C ALA A 257 2.38 -6.96 -5.77
N SER A 258 2.29 -6.10 -4.74
CA SER A 258 3.42 -5.25 -4.32
C SER A 258 4.69 -6.09 -4.08
N ASP A 259 5.80 -5.70 -4.71
CA ASP A 259 7.10 -6.34 -4.51
C ASP A 259 7.63 -6.03 -3.10
N THR A 260 7.21 -6.84 -2.13
CA THR A 260 7.90 -6.96 -0.84
C THR A 260 8.66 -8.29 -0.80
N LEU A 261 9.84 -8.27 -1.44
CA LEU A 261 11.07 -9.03 -1.17
C LEU A 261 11.02 -10.57 -1.07
N ILE A 262 11.76 -11.20 -1.99
CA ILE A 262 12.45 -12.48 -1.75
C ILE A 262 13.89 -12.15 -1.29
N TYR A 263 14.25 -12.50 -0.05
CA TYR A 263 15.53 -13.14 0.27
C TYR A 263 15.28 -14.25 1.28
N ALA A 264 15.87 -15.41 1.01
CA ALA A 264 15.45 -16.72 1.47
C ALA A 264 16.52 -17.42 2.32
N GLU A 265 16.04 -18.11 3.37
CA GLU A 265 16.50 -19.42 3.90
C GLU A 265 17.82 -19.50 4.69
N GLN A 266 17.95 -20.32 5.75
CA GLN A 266 17.24 -21.53 6.16
C GLN A 266 17.53 -21.86 7.64
N ASP A 267 16.53 -22.32 8.39
CA ASP A 267 16.77 -23.28 9.47
C ASP A 267 16.55 -24.67 8.87
N GLY A 268 17.62 -25.26 8.37
CA GLY A 268 17.72 -26.70 8.18
C GLY A 268 18.52 -27.29 9.35
N ASN A 269 18.20 -26.90 10.59
CA ASN A 269 19.05 -27.16 11.75
C ASN A 269 20.50 -26.67 11.49
N PHE A 270 20.73 -25.35 11.43
CA PHE A 270 22.06 -24.83 11.12
C PHE A 270 22.62 -23.82 12.14
N SER A 271 23.85 -24.12 12.54
CA SER A 271 24.80 -23.22 13.19
C SER A 271 25.10 -21.99 12.33
N VAL A 272 25.14 -20.85 13.02
CA VAL A 272 25.48 -19.49 12.56
C VAL A 272 26.70 -19.44 11.62
N PRO A 273 26.60 -18.85 10.41
CA PRO A 273 27.76 -18.33 9.69
C PRO A 273 28.36 -17.18 10.48
N THR A 274 29.64 -17.31 10.81
CA THR A 274 30.42 -16.38 11.63
C THR A 274 30.31 -14.95 11.11
N PRO A 275 30.22 -13.92 11.98
CA PRO A 275 30.27 -12.53 11.55
C PRO A 275 31.52 -12.32 10.69
N MET A 276 31.32 -11.76 9.49
CA MET A 276 32.44 -11.22 8.74
C MET A 276 33.11 -10.12 9.58
N PRO A 277 34.44 -9.96 9.46
CA PRO A 277 35.18 -9.02 10.29
C PRO A 277 34.56 -7.62 10.23
N ARG A 278 34.38 -7.02 11.41
CA ARG A 278 34.15 -5.58 11.57
C ARG A 278 35.34 -4.84 10.97
N GLU A 279 35.32 -4.57 9.67
CA GLU A 279 36.06 -3.42 9.15
C GLU A 279 35.22 -2.20 9.49
N ILE A 280 35.71 -1.47 10.50
CA ILE A 280 35.07 -0.32 11.11
C ILE A 280 34.87 0.76 10.04
N GLY A 281 33.64 0.88 9.58
CA GLY A 281 33.07 2.11 9.06
C GLY A 281 31.85 2.44 9.90
N ASP A 282 32.02 3.30 10.90
CA ASP A 282 30.96 3.75 11.81
C ASP A 282 29.88 4.50 11.01
N LEU A 283 28.74 3.85 10.74
CA LEU A 283 27.56 4.45 10.09
C LEU A 283 26.74 5.24 11.12
N LEU A 284 26.43 6.49 10.81
CA LEU A 284 25.49 7.32 11.57
C LEU A 284 24.19 7.51 10.79
N VAL A 285 23.05 7.24 11.42
CA VAL A 285 21.74 7.62 10.90
C VAL A 285 21.15 8.67 11.85
N VAL A 286 20.78 9.82 11.30
CA VAL A 286 20.18 10.92 12.06
C VAL A 286 18.77 11.16 11.56
N PHE A 287 17.82 11.18 12.47
CA PHE A 287 16.43 11.52 12.20
C PHE A 287 16.08 12.89 12.79
N ASP A 288 15.36 13.69 12.02
CA ASP A 288 14.38 14.62 12.61
C ASP A 288 13.17 13.84 13.15
N PHE A 289 12.45 14.44 14.09
CA PHE A 289 11.32 13.78 14.75
C PHE A 289 9.97 14.10 14.10
N ASP A 290 9.48 15.32 14.31
CA ASP A 290 8.20 15.81 13.80
C ASP A 290 8.19 15.75 12.28
N ASP A 291 7.09 15.28 11.68
CA ASP A 291 6.94 15.11 10.23
C ASP A 291 8.04 14.27 9.53
N SER A 292 8.87 13.56 10.28
CA SER A 292 9.96 12.73 9.76
C SER A 292 9.89 11.33 10.35
N LEU A 293 10.28 11.16 11.62
CA LEU A 293 10.15 9.89 12.32
C LEU A 293 8.67 9.60 12.64
N VAL A 294 7.93 10.63 13.08
CA VAL A 294 6.47 10.59 13.26
C VAL A 294 5.75 11.38 12.17
N ASN A 295 4.45 11.14 12.00
CA ASN A 295 3.65 11.73 10.92
C ASN A 295 3.03 13.09 11.25
N GLU A 296 3.21 13.58 12.46
CA GLU A 296 2.59 14.80 12.94
C GLU A 296 3.60 15.65 13.71
N ASP A 297 3.30 16.94 13.81
CA ASP A 297 3.92 17.83 14.77
C ASP A 297 3.47 17.45 16.18
N SER A 298 4.41 17.07 17.03
CA SER A 298 4.14 16.54 18.36
C SER A 298 3.55 17.57 19.31
N ASP A 299 3.88 18.85 19.14
CA ASP A 299 3.33 19.95 19.93
C ASP A 299 1.86 20.18 19.58
N VAL A 300 1.54 20.20 18.28
CA VAL A 300 0.15 20.29 17.78
C VAL A 300 -0.67 19.08 18.21
N PHE A 301 -0.10 17.87 18.15
CA PHE A 301 -0.77 16.64 18.55
C PHE A 301 -1.18 16.66 20.04
N VAL A 302 -0.26 17.06 20.93
CA VAL A 302 -0.52 17.10 22.37
C VAL A 302 -1.57 18.16 22.71
N PHE A 303 -1.43 19.39 22.20
CA PHE A 303 -2.44 20.42 22.47
C PHE A 303 -3.78 20.11 21.81
N GLY A 304 -3.79 19.55 20.60
CA GLY A 304 -5.01 19.07 19.95
C GLY A 304 -5.78 18.06 20.80
N SER A 305 -5.07 17.24 21.57
CA SER A 305 -5.65 16.20 22.42
C SER A 305 -6.25 16.74 23.73
N PHE A 306 -5.68 17.80 24.31
CA PHE A 306 -6.06 18.25 25.66
C PHE A 306 -6.69 19.65 25.72
N HIS A 307 -6.30 20.53 24.80
CA HIS A 307 -6.74 21.93 24.77
C HIS A 307 -6.49 22.57 23.39
N GLN A 308 -7.34 22.21 22.42
CA GLN A 308 -7.18 22.58 21.01
C GLN A 308 -7.05 24.10 20.75
N GLU A 309 -7.65 24.94 21.60
CA GLU A 309 -7.56 26.41 21.49
C GLU A 309 -6.12 26.93 21.72
N LEU A 310 -5.29 26.16 22.43
CA LEU A 310 -3.88 26.49 22.63
C LEU A 310 -3.06 26.36 21.35
N CYS A 311 -3.44 25.51 20.39
CA CYS A 311 -2.71 25.40 19.11
C CYS A 311 -2.66 26.76 18.40
N GLN A 312 -3.82 27.42 18.26
CA GLN A 312 -3.91 28.74 17.62
C GLN A 312 -3.18 29.81 18.47
N THR A 313 -3.39 29.77 19.78
CA THR A 313 -2.75 30.71 20.72
C THR A 313 -1.23 30.62 20.68
N ALA A 314 -0.67 29.42 20.55
CA ALA A 314 0.77 29.18 20.46
C ALA A 314 1.37 29.87 19.23
N TYR A 315 0.75 29.70 18.06
CA TYR A 315 1.20 30.36 16.83
C TYR A 315 1.11 31.89 16.91
N GLU A 316 0.03 32.43 17.47
CA GLU A 316 -0.13 33.87 17.67
C GLU A 316 0.92 34.45 18.63
N ARG A 317 1.24 33.72 19.70
CA ARG A 317 2.30 34.12 20.64
C ARG A 317 3.68 34.00 20.02
N HIS A 318 3.95 32.96 19.23
CA HIS A 318 5.21 32.79 18.53
C HIS A 318 5.48 33.92 17.53
N ALA A 319 4.44 34.43 16.87
CA ALA A 319 4.56 35.61 16.00
C ALA A 319 5.04 36.87 16.75
N ASN A 320 4.78 36.97 18.07
CA ASN A 320 5.15 38.12 18.91
C ASN A 320 6.42 37.86 19.77
N LYS A 321 6.73 36.60 20.09
CA LYS A 321 7.89 36.15 20.89
C LYS A 321 8.53 34.95 20.17
N PRO A 322 9.58 35.16 19.36
CA PRO A 322 10.02 34.19 18.33
C PRO A 322 10.92 33.08 18.89
N ILE A 323 10.64 32.57 20.09
CA ILE A 323 11.40 31.48 20.71
C ILE A 323 10.40 30.40 21.09
N TRP A 324 10.23 29.43 20.19
CA TRP A 324 9.21 28.40 20.28
C TRP A 324 9.19 27.67 21.63
N PRO A 325 10.32 27.21 22.20
CA PRO A 325 10.31 26.55 23.52
C PRO A 325 9.76 27.42 24.65
N SER A 326 9.99 28.74 24.60
CA SER A 326 9.47 29.67 25.62
C SER A 326 7.98 29.91 25.46
N VAL A 327 7.47 29.92 24.24
CA VAL A 327 6.03 30.04 23.97
C VAL A 327 5.32 28.76 24.39
N PHE A 328 5.92 27.61 24.09
CA PHE A 328 5.38 26.32 24.47
C PHE A 328 5.37 26.11 26.00
N ASP A 329 6.42 26.56 26.71
CA ASP A 329 6.45 26.59 28.18
C ASP A 329 5.29 27.42 28.77
N ASP A 330 5.01 28.58 28.16
CA ASP A 330 3.86 29.42 28.53
C ASP A 330 2.53 28.69 28.26
N MET A 331 2.44 27.87 27.22
CA MET A 331 1.25 27.04 26.92
C MET A 331 1.08 25.86 27.88
N LEU A 332 2.17 25.20 28.27
CA LEU A 332 2.13 24.17 29.31
C LEU A 332 1.73 24.73 30.68
N GLN A 333 2.11 25.99 30.98
CA GLN A 333 1.57 26.69 32.15
C GLN A 333 0.06 26.80 32.07
N VAL A 334 -0.48 27.31 30.95
CA VAL A 334 -1.92 27.48 30.75
C VAL A 334 -2.63 26.13 30.84
N LEU A 335 -2.11 25.10 30.18
CA LEU A 335 -2.65 23.75 30.23
C LEU A 335 -2.72 23.22 31.67
N SER A 336 -1.65 23.37 32.46
CA SER A 336 -1.61 22.92 33.86
C SER A 336 -2.59 23.67 34.79
N THR A 337 -2.89 24.93 34.47
CA THR A 337 -3.81 25.78 35.22
C THR A 337 -5.27 25.50 34.84
N GLU A 338 -5.59 25.44 33.54
CA GLU A 338 -6.96 25.31 33.04
C GLU A 338 -7.44 23.85 32.96
N LYS A 339 -6.52 22.90 32.79
CA LYS A 339 -6.81 21.46 32.69
C LYS A 339 -6.03 20.70 33.77
N PRO A 340 -6.37 20.86 35.06
CA PRO A 340 -5.59 20.32 36.17
C PRO A 340 -5.50 18.78 36.24
N HIS A 341 -6.36 18.07 35.49
CA HIS A 341 -6.35 16.62 35.35
C HIS A 341 -5.33 16.12 34.32
N VAL A 342 -4.75 16.99 33.50
CA VAL A 342 -3.72 16.63 32.51
C VAL A 342 -2.37 16.61 33.22
N THR A 343 -1.93 15.40 33.59
CA THR A 343 -0.64 15.17 34.26
C THR A 343 0.48 14.89 33.26
N PRO A 344 1.76 15.02 33.64
CA PRO A 344 2.88 14.57 32.82
C PRO A 344 2.75 13.12 32.33
N GLU A 345 2.22 12.23 33.16
CA GLU A 345 1.98 10.82 32.80
C GLU A 345 0.92 10.69 31.71
N LEU A 346 -0.17 11.45 31.79
CA LEU A 346 -1.20 11.46 30.74
C LEU A 346 -0.65 12.03 29.42
N ILE A 347 0.18 13.08 29.50
CA ILE A 347 0.87 13.62 28.32
C ILE A 347 1.79 12.56 27.70
N ARG A 348 2.54 11.81 28.52
CA ARG A 348 3.39 10.69 28.07
C ARG A 348 2.58 9.61 27.34
N GLU A 349 1.45 9.21 27.91
CA GLU A 349 0.54 8.21 27.31
C GLU A 349 -0.06 8.69 25.98
N THR A 350 -0.39 9.98 25.87
CA THR A 350 -0.87 10.56 24.62
C THR A 350 0.22 10.61 23.56
N VAL A 351 1.41 11.12 23.89
CA VAL A 351 2.54 11.20 22.94
C VAL A 351 2.94 9.82 22.40
N ALA A 352 2.84 8.78 23.23
CA ALA A 352 3.05 7.39 22.82
C ALA A 352 2.15 6.94 21.65
N GLN A 353 0.99 7.58 21.48
CA GLN A 353 0.02 7.29 20.43
C GLN A 353 0.20 8.14 19.16
N ILE A 354 1.21 9.03 19.09
CA ILE A 354 1.49 9.79 17.87
C ILE A 354 1.65 8.81 16.69
N PRO A 355 0.95 9.04 15.57
CA PRO A 355 1.06 8.18 14.40
C PRO A 355 2.49 8.11 13.86
N ILE A 356 2.97 6.90 13.60
CA ILE A 356 4.25 6.62 12.97
C ILE A 356 4.05 6.09 11.56
N GLN A 357 4.96 6.40 10.64
CA GLN A 357 4.88 5.87 9.29
C GLN A 357 5.05 4.36 9.26
N ALA A 358 4.25 3.70 8.42
CA ALA A 358 4.39 2.27 8.17
C ALA A 358 5.84 1.94 7.76
N ARG A 359 6.41 0.87 8.35
CA ARG A 359 7.81 0.44 8.20
C ARG A 359 8.90 1.35 8.79
N MET A 360 8.58 2.48 9.40
CA MET A 360 9.63 3.34 10.00
C MET A 360 10.34 2.65 11.17
N ILE A 361 9.58 1.97 12.04
CA ILE A 361 10.13 1.15 13.14
C ILE A 361 11.05 0.06 12.58
N ASP A 362 10.58 -0.65 11.55
CA ASP A 362 11.36 -1.69 10.86
C ASP A 362 12.66 -1.14 10.26
N ALA A 363 12.62 0.08 9.72
CA ALA A 363 13.79 0.73 9.13
C ALA A 363 14.84 1.07 10.19
N ILE A 364 14.42 1.61 11.34
CA ILE A 364 15.31 1.91 12.48
C ILE A 364 15.95 0.62 13.00
N ARG A 365 15.14 -0.41 13.24
CA ARG A 365 15.63 -1.74 13.68
C ARG A 365 16.61 -2.32 12.68
N MET A 366 16.31 -2.29 11.39
CA MET A 366 17.21 -2.76 10.34
C MET A 366 18.56 -2.02 10.33
N ALA A 367 18.54 -0.68 10.45
CA ALA A 367 19.76 0.12 10.48
C ALA A 367 20.71 -0.31 11.62
N VAL A 368 20.16 -0.54 12.82
CA VAL A 368 20.94 -0.95 14.00
C VAL A 368 21.29 -2.43 13.95
N ASP A 369 20.28 -3.31 13.85
CA ASP A 369 20.42 -4.74 14.10
C ASP A 369 21.15 -5.46 12.94
N LEU A 370 20.95 -5.01 11.71
CA LEU A 370 21.58 -5.63 10.53
C LEU A 370 22.85 -4.91 10.09
N PHE A 371 22.89 -3.57 10.22
CA PHE A 371 24.00 -2.77 9.68
C PHE A 371 24.88 -2.12 10.75
N GLY A 372 24.58 -2.32 12.03
CA GLY A 372 25.37 -1.78 13.13
C GLY A 372 25.42 -0.26 13.17
N ALA A 373 24.41 0.42 12.61
CA ALA A 373 24.34 1.87 12.61
C ALA A 373 24.14 2.42 14.03
N GLU A 374 24.76 3.57 14.33
CA GLU A 374 24.30 4.39 15.45
C GLU A 374 23.16 5.27 14.97
N VAL A 375 21.98 5.10 15.55
CA VAL A 375 20.82 5.96 15.28
C VAL A 375 20.73 7.05 16.35
N LYS A 376 20.58 8.30 15.93
CA LYS A 376 20.40 9.46 16.81
C LYS A 376 19.25 10.33 16.31
N VAL A 377 18.62 11.09 17.21
CA VAL A 377 17.57 12.06 16.85
C VAL A 377 18.06 13.47 17.12
N ILE A 378 17.88 14.37 16.15
CA ILE A 378 18.12 15.81 16.30
C ILE A 378 16.84 16.53 15.89
N SER A 379 16.06 17.01 16.85
CA SER A 379 14.74 17.60 16.60
C SER A 379 14.54 18.89 17.39
N ASP A 380 13.82 19.84 16.78
CA ASP A 380 13.42 21.08 17.44
C ASP A 380 12.22 20.91 18.39
N GLY A 381 11.70 19.68 18.52
CA GLY A 381 10.76 19.30 19.57
C GLY A 381 11.42 19.25 20.94
N ASN A 382 10.92 18.39 21.83
CA ASN A 382 11.41 18.30 23.21
C ASN A 382 11.75 16.87 23.65
N THR A 383 12.69 16.75 24.60
CA THR A 383 13.20 15.44 25.04
C THR A 383 12.10 14.56 25.64
N PHE A 384 11.18 15.14 26.41
CA PHE A 384 10.10 14.38 27.07
C PHE A 384 9.20 13.69 26.04
N TYR A 385 8.82 14.35 24.95
CA TYR A 385 7.94 13.76 23.94
C TYR A 385 8.64 12.65 23.17
N ILE A 386 9.85 12.95 22.67
CA ILE A 386 10.62 12.02 21.85
C ILE A 386 10.94 10.75 22.65
N GLU A 387 11.47 10.89 23.88
CA GLU A 387 11.82 9.75 24.72
C GLU A 387 10.59 8.92 25.13
N SER A 388 9.45 9.59 25.40
CA SER A 388 8.19 8.90 25.71
C SER A 388 7.71 8.04 24.55
N MET A 389 7.78 8.57 23.31
CA MET A 389 7.42 7.82 22.11
C MET A 389 8.38 6.64 21.90
N LEU A 390 9.70 6.89 21.96
CA LEU A 390 10.72 5.85 21.78
C LEU A 390 10.57 4.71 22.79
N GLN A 391 10.29 5.03 24.06
CA GLN A 391 10.05 4.03 25.10
C GLN A 391 8.81 3.19 24.80
N HIS A 392 7.70 3.82 24.39
CA HIS A 392 6.46 3.11 24.11
C HIS A 392 6.56 2.21 22.87
N ARG A 393 7.37 2.60 21.87
CA ARG A 393 7.59 1.82 20.64
C ARG A 393 8.76 0.84 20.73
N GLU A 394 9.33 0.64 21.92
CA GLU A 394 10.46 -0.26 22.15
C GLU A 394 11.68 0.07 21.26
N LEU A 395 11.97 1.38 21.08
CA LEU A 395 13.09 1.90 20.30
C LEU A 395 14.19 2.52 21.15
N SER A 396 14.06 2.55 22.48
CA SER A 396 15.05 3.14 23.39
C SER A 396 16.44 2.51 23.29
N GLU A 397 16.52 1.22 22.97
CA GLU A 397 17.80 0.51 22.78
C GLU A 397 18.39 0.73 21.38
N HIS A 398 17.55 1.12 20.40
CA HIS A 398 17.95 1.36 19.02
C HIS A 398 18.40 2.81 18.78
N VAL A 399 17.76 3.78 19.43
CA VAL A 399 18.11 5.20 19.35
C VAL A 399 19.03 5.57 20.51
N LYS A 400 20.32 5.76 20.18
CA LYS A 400 21.38 5.91 21.17
C LYS A 400 21.35 7.25 21.92
N GLU A 401 20.88 8.31 21.27
CA GLU A 401 20.89 9.66 21.86
C GLU A 401 19.86 10.56 21.18
N VAL A 402 19.20 11.41 21.99
CA VAL A 402 18.23 12.42 21.55
C VAL A 402 18.78 13.81 21.87
N PHE A 403 18.86 14.66 20.85
CA PHE A 403 19.19 16.07 20.97
C PHE A 403 17.95 16.88 20.65
N ALA A 404 17.33 17.45 21.69
CA ALA A 404 16.11 18.25 21.58
C ALA A 404 16.01 19.22 22.77
N ASN A 405 15.02 20.11 22.76
CA ASN A 405 14.82 21.07 23.84
C ASN A 405 14.53 20.33 25.18
N PRO A 406 15.35 20.55 26.24
CA PRO A 406 15.22 19.78 27.48
C PRO A 406 13.97 20.16 28.28
N VAL A 407 13.42 19.16 28.97
CA VAL A 407 12.23 19.29 29.83
C VAL A 407 12.58 19.04 31.29
N GLU A 408 12.16 19.95 32.17
CA GLU A 408 12.26 19.87 33.62
C GLU A 408 10.85 19.63 34.23
N HIS A 409 10.79 18.99 35.39
CA HIS A 409 9.56 18.87 36.17
C HIS A 409 9.52 19.97 37.24
N GLU A 410 8.47 20.80 37.24
CA GLU A 410 8.26 21.84 38.24
C GLU A 410 7.06 21.51 39.14
N THR A 411 7.28 21.51 40.45
CA THR A 411 6.22 21.36 41.44
C THR A 411 5.53 22.71 41.69
N LEU A 412 4.21 22.74 41.53
CA LEU A 412 3.34 23.89 41.77
C LEU A 412 3.01 24.03 43.26
N ASP A 413 2.52 25.20 43.66
CA ASP A 413 2.15 25.52 45.06
C ASP A 413 1.11 24.56 45.66
N ASP A 414 0.29 23.91 44.82
CA ASP A 414 -0.72 22.93 45.22
C ASP A 414 -0.21 21.46 45.22
N GLY A 415 1.08 21.26 45.01
CA GLY A 415 1.75 19.95 45.01
C GLY A 415 1.66 19.19 43.69
N ARG A 416 0.96 19.69 42.67
CA ARG A 416 0.94 19.09 41.32
C ARG A 416 2.25 19.37 40.59
N THR A 417 2.57 18.55 39.59
CA THR A 417 3.77 18.73 38.76
C THR A 417 3.38 19.12 37.34
N ARG A 418 4.09 20.08 36.76
CA ARG A 418 4.00 20.41 35.33
C ARG A 418 5.34 20.22 34.62
N LEU A 419 5.28 20.07 33.31
CA LEU A 419 6.46 20.07 32.43
C LEU A 419 6.91 21.50 32.15
N ARG A 420 8.21 21.72 32.15
CA ARG A 420 8.85 23.01 31.85
C ARG A 420 9.89 22.83 30.75
N ILE A 421 9.76 23.55 29.64
CA ILE A 421 10.67 23.38 28.49
C ILE A 421 11.68 24.53 28.43
N ARG A 422 12.94 24.20 28.16
CA ARG A 422 14.02 25.18 27.96
C ARG A 422 14.60 25.06 26.54
N PRO A 423 15.10 26.17 25.96
CA PRO A 423 15.90 26.10 24.74
C PRO A 423 17.11 25.18 24.90
N TYR A 424 17.46 24.42 23.85
CA TYR A 424 18.66 23.58 23.85
C TYR A 424 19.95 24.39 24.06
N HIS A 425 20.08 25.54 23.38
CA HIS A 425 21.15 26.49 23.64
C HIS A 425 20.75 27.45 24.78
N ALA A 426 21.19 27.14 26.01
CA ALA A 426 20.90 27.91 27.22
C ALA A 426 21.65 29.25 27.28
N ASP A 427 22.80 29.32 26.62
CA ASP A 427 23.68 30.47 26.61
C ASP A 427 23.32 31.37 25.42
N HIS A 428 22.59 32.45 25.70
CA HIS A 428 22.41 33.66 24.88
C HIS A 428 21.26 33.66 23.85
N LEU A 429 20.35 34.62 24.05
CA LEU A 429 19.47 35.23 23.03
C LEU A 429 20.24 35.92 21.88
N ASP A 430 21.58 35.74 21.81
CA ASP A 430 22.42 36.22 20.74
C ASP A 430 22.43 35.17 19.61
N PRO A 431 22.33 35.58 18.33
CA PRO A 431 22.34 34.63 17.23
C PRO A 431 23.62 33.78 17.27
N HIS A 432 23.49 32.45 17.31
CA HIS A 432 24.61 31.50 17.22
C HIS A 432 25.28 31.48 15.82
N GLY A 433 25.10 32.54 15.03
CA GLY A 433 25.72 32.78 13.74
C GLY A 433 25.15 31.98 12.56
N CYS A 434 24.23 31.03 12.79
CA CYS A 434 23.59 30.29 11.71
C CYS A 434 22.42 31.07 11.12
N THR A 435 22.36 31.17 9.80
CA THR A 435 21.24 31.79 9.07
C THR A 435 20.09 30.83 8.79
N TRP A 436 20.27 29.53 9.07
CA TRP A 436 19.34 28.47 8.66
C TRP A 436 18.52 27.90 9.82
N CYS A 437 18.98 28.02 11.06
CA CYS A 437 18.35 27.43 12.24
C CYS A 437 17.68 28.49 13.12
N PRO A 438 16.61 28.13 13.86
CA PRO A 438 16.04 29.00 14.87
C PRO A 438 17.01 29.20 16.03
N THR A 439 16.87 30.30 16.78
CA THR A 439 17.84 30.71 17.80
C THR A 439 17.98 29.72 18.96
N ASN A 440 16.93 28.94 19.26
CA ASN A 440 16.91 27.98 20.35
C ASN A 440 17.74 26.71 20.09
N MET A 441 17.88 26.28 18.83
CA MET A 441 18.57 25.03 18.51
C MET A 441 19.15 25.04 17.09
N CYS A 442 20.46 24.78 16.99
CA CYS A 442 21.15 24.61 15.71
C CYS A 442 21.42 23.13 15.43
N LYS A 443 20.50 22.46 14.72
CA LYS A 443 20.61 21.03 14.34
C LYS A 443 21.95 20.70 13.68
N GLY A 444 22.45 21.59 12.83
CA GLY A 444 23.74 21.38 12.19
C GLY A 444 24.91 21.41 13.18
N SER A 445 24.93 22.33 14.15
CA SER A 445 26.04 22.42 15.13
C SER A 445 26.11 21.19 16.02
N ILE A 446 24.95 20.61 16.30
CA ILE A 446 24.80 19.35 17.02
C ILE A 446 25.37 18.21 16.18
N LEU A 447 25.06 18.15 14.88
CA LEU A 447 25.67 17.17 13.97
C LEU A 447 27.21 17.29 13.93
N ASP A 448 27.76 18.50 13.91
CA ASP A 448 29.21 18.69 13.98
C ASP A 448 29.79 18.21 15.31
N SER A 449 29.11 18.48 16.44
CA SER A 449 29.51 17.99 17.75
C SER A 449 29.55 16.46 17.80
N ILE A 450 28.53 15.79 17.23
CA ILE A 450 28.47 14.33 17.11
C ILE A 450 29.68 13.81 16.31
N ARG A 451 30.00 14.43 15.16
CA ARG A 451 31.13 14.05 14.31
C ARG A 451 32.49 14.35 14.94
N ASN A 452 32.59 15.37 15.79
CA ASN A 452 33.80 15.68 16.56
C ASN A 452 34.02 14.69 17.70
N GLY A 453 32.94 14.16 18.29
CA GLY A 453 33.01 13.15 19.35
C GLY A 453 33.36 11.75 18.83
N LYS A 454 32.93 11.40 17.61
CA LYS A 454 33.23 10.14 16.95
C LYS A 454 33.29 10.31 15.44
N ALA A 455 34.35 9.80 14.81
CA ALA A 455 34.44 9.77 13.36
C ALA A 455 33.47 8.74 12.79
N TYR A 456 32.62 9.17 11.85
CA TYR A 456 31.71 8.30 11.10
C TYR A 456 32.15 8.26 9.63
N SER A 457 32.13 7.07 9.03
CA SER A 457 32.50 6.90 7.61
C SER A 457 31.39 7.33 6.66
N ARG A 458 30.15 7.37 7.15
CA ARG A 458 28.97 7.84 6.42
C ARG A 458 27.89 8.32 7.38
N VAL A 459 27.20 9.37 6.96
CA VAL A 459 26.01 9.89 7.61
C VAL A 459 24.82 9.77 6.65
N ILE A 460 23.69 9.27 7.14
CA ILE A 460 22.40 9.39 6.49
C ILE A 460 21.54 10.31 7.36
N TYR A 461 21.12 11.43 6.80
CA TYR A 461 20.24 12.37 7.48
C TYR A 461 18.83 12.30 6.90
N VAL A 462 17.83 12.07 7.74
CA VAL A 462 16.42 12.00 7.37
C VAL A 462 15.69 13.19 7.96
N GLY A 463 15.07 14.00 7.11
CA GLY A 463 14.35 15.19 7.55
C GLY A 463 13.32 15.70 6.54
N ASP A 464 12.50 16.63 7.00
CA ASP A 464 11.44 17.29 6.22
C ASP A 464 11.47 18.81 6.39
N GLY A 465 11.89 19.31 7.56
CA GLY A 465 11.72 20.69 7.99
C GLY A 465 12.75 21.67 7.46
N THR A 466 12.47 22.96 7.66
CA THR A 466 13.39 24.02 7.22
C THR A 466 14.71 24.01 7.98
N GLY A 467 14.69 23.64 9.27
CA GLY A 467 15.88 23.55 10.13
C GLY A 467 16.87 22.47 9.71
N ASP A 468 16.41 21.46 8.97
CA ASP A 468 17.19 20.31 8.48
C ASP A 468 18.10 20.65 7.30
N PHE A 469 17.90 21.81 6.68
CA PHE A 469 18.79 22.30 5.63
C PHE A 469 20.21 22.56 6.16
N CYS A 470 20.32 22.96 7.44
CA CYS A 470 21.60 23.26 8.06
C CYS A 470 22.49 22.03 8.29
N PRO A 471 22.01 20.90 8.85
CA PRO A 471 22.77 19.67 8.87
C PRO A 471 22.99 19.11 7.45
N ALA A 472 22.00 19.18 6.56
CA ALA A 472 22.16 18.72 5.18
C ALA A 472 23.31 19.42 4.43
N SER A 473 23.52 20.72 4.65
CA SER A 473 24.62 21.47 4.02
C SER A 473 26.02 21.14 4.56
N ARG A 474 26.12 20.42 5.69
CA ARG A 474 27.39 19.96 6.28
C ARG A 474 27.78 18.57 5.81
N LEU A 475 26.88 17.89 5.09
CA LEU A 475 27.09 16.57 4.55
C LEU A 475 27.85 16.61 3.24
N THR A 476 28.68 15.59 3.04
CA THR A 476 29.60 15.44 1.91
C THR A 476 29.03 14.49 0.86
N GLU A 477 29.71 14.34 -0.27
CA GLU A 477 29.33 13.40 -1.34
C GLU A 477 29.29 11.91 -0.89
N ASN A 478 29.93 11.58 0.23
CA ASN A 478 29.91 10.25 0.84
C ASN A 478 28.71 10.02 1.77
N ASP A 479 27.92 11.05 2.05
CA ASP A 479 26.76 11.03 2.92
C ASP A 479 25.47 10.99 2.09
N VAL A 480 24.30 10.93 2.74
CA VAL A 480 23.00 10.98 2.05
C VAL A 480 22.03 11.86 2.82
N VAL A 481 21.29 12.69 2.09
CA VAL A 481 20.13 13.42 2.62
C VAL A 481 18.86 12.73 2.10
N LEU A 482 18.05 12.20 2.99
CA LEU A 482 16.70 11.75 2.67
C LEU A 482 15.73 12.90 3.00
N ALA A 483 15.31 13.62 1.96
CA ALA A 483 14.41 14.77 2.09
C ALA A 483 12.97 14.37 1.79
N ARG A 484 12.03 14.69 2.69
CA ARG A 484 10.62 14.37 2.49
C ARG A 484 10.06 15.15 1.29
N SER A 485 9.38 14.46 0.37
CA SER A 485 9.02 14.99 -0.96
C SER A 485 7.52 15.10 -1.24
N HIS A 486 6.65 14.67 -0.32
CA HIS A 486 5.22 14.94 -0.46
C HIS A 486 4.93 16.45 -0.53
N LEU A 487 3.86 16.84 -1.23
CA LEU A 487 3.45 18.23 -1.26
C LEU A 487 2.53 18.53 -0.07
N VAL A 488 2.88 19.54 0.73
CA VAL A 488 2.01 20.12 1.76
C VAL A 488 1.32 21.34 1.17
N ASN A 489 0.00 21.30 1.02
CA ASN A 489 -0.79 22.39 0.42
C ASN A 489 -0.24 22.83 -0.97
N GLY A 490 0.21 21.86 -1.79
CA GLY A 490 0.77 22.12 -3.12
C GLY A 490 2.22 22.59 -3.15
N ASN A 491 2.90 22.71 -2.00
CA ASN A 491 4.31 23.13 -1.93
C ASN A 491 5.20 22.01 -1.35
N PRO A 492 6.49 21.91 -1.75
CA PRO A 492 7.42 20.99 -1.11
C PRO A 492 7.63 21.29 0.39
N TYR A 493 7.93 20.24 1.16
CA TYR A 493 8.39 20.33 2.55
C TYR A 493 9.60 21.26 2.70
N GLY A 494 9.81 21.78 3.91
CA GLY A 494 10.77 22.85 4.20
C GLY A 494 12.21 22.55 3.76
N LEU A 495 12.68 21.32 3.97
CA LEU A 495 14.01 20.86 3.57
C LEU A 495 14.14 20.85 2.05
N GLN A 496 13.24 20.13 1.36
CA GLN A 496 13.26 20.00 -0.10
C GLN A 496 13.13 21.38 -0.77
N ARG A 497 12.28 22.26 -0.22
CA ARG A 497 12.14 23.63 -0.70
C ARG A 497 13.45 24.42 -0.59
N ARG A 498 14.10 24.42 0.58
CA ARG A 498 15.37 25.14 0.78
C ARG A 498 16.50 24.57 -0.08
N ILE A 499 16.54 23.26 -0.31
CA ILE A 499 17.47 22.62 -1.25
C ILE A 499 17.25 23.15 -2.66
N ASN A 500 16.00 23.24 -3.11
CA ASN A 500 15.66 23.75 -4.43
C ASN A 500 15.99 25.25 -4.59
N GLU A 501 15.76 26.05 -3.56
CA GLU A 501 16.02 27.50 -3.54
C GLU A 501 17.53 27.83 -3.46
N ASN A 502 18.36 26.90 -2.97
CA ASN A 502 19.80 27.12 -2.73
C ASN A 502 20.66 26.03 -3.39
N PRO A 503 20.63 25.91 -4.73
CA PRO A 503 21.35 24.86 -5.43
C PRO A 503 22.87 24.98 -5.20
N GLY A 504 23.53 23.84 -4.98
CA GLY A 504 24.98 23.76 -4.78
C GLY A 504 25.46 23.97 -3.34
N ILE A 505 24.56 24.25 -2.39
CA ILE A 505 24.91 24.33 -0.96
C ILE A 505 24.94 22.94 -0.30
N VAL A 506 24.04 22.04 -0.68
CA VAL A 506 24.06 20.64 -0.21
C VAL A 506 24.90 19.83 -1.18
N HIS A 507 26.04 19.32 -0.70
CA HIS A 507 26.98 18.53 -1.50
C HIS A 507 26.66 17.03 -1.48
N ALA A 508 25.99 16.57 -0.42
CA ALA A 508 25.50 15.20 -0.35
C ALA A 508 24.39 14.94 -1.38
N PRO A 509 24.32 13.73 -1.97
CA PRO A 509 23.18 13.33 -2.76
C PRO A 509 21.88 13.41 -1.95
N VAL A 510 20.89 14.07 -2.54
CA VAL A 510 19.54 14.23 -1.98
C VAL A 510 18.63 13.21 -2.64
N VAL A 511 18.01 12.36 -1.84
CA VAL A 511 17.05 11.36 -2.28
C VAL A 511 15.70 11.68 -1.65
N SER A 512 14.68 11.77 -2.48
CA SER A 512 13.32 12.00 -2.03
C SER A 512 12.74 10.76 -1.34
N TRP A 513 11.91 11.01 -0.34
CA TRP A 513 11.09 9.97 0.30
C TRP A 513 9.71 10.53 0.65
N SER A 514 8.72 9.65 0.66
CA SER A 514 7.32 10.02 0.85
C SER A 514 6.71 9.27 2.03
N THR A 515 7.05 8.00 2.16
CA THR A 515 6.53 7.09 3.19
C THR A 515 7.64 6.33 3.91
N GLY A 516 7.32 5.70 5.03
CA GLY A 516 8.28 4.89 5.80
C GLY A 516 8.73 3.65 5.02
N TYR A 517 7.96 3.20 4.04
CA TYR A 517 8.40 2.20 3.06
C TYR A 517 9.55 2.68 2.18
N ASP A 518 9.58 3.98 1.84
CA ASP A 518 10.70 4.55 1.10
C ASP A 518 11.94 4.57 1.97
N ILE A 519 11.83 5.02 3.23
CA ILE A 519 12.94 5.01 4.19
C ILE A 519 13.48 3.59 4.38
N TYR A 520 12.59 2.61 4.60
CA TYR A 520 12.98 1.20 4.69
C TYR A 520 13.74 0.74 3.44
N ARG A 521 13.22 1.00 2.23
CA ARG A 521 13.91 0.67 0.97
C ARG A 521 15.25 1.39 0.82
N ARG A 522 15.32 2.69 1.18
CA ARG A 522 16.56 3.48 1.11
C ARG A 522 17.60 3.01 2.10
N PHE A 523 17.21 2.58 3.30
CA PHE A 523 18.15 2.05 4.29
C PHE A 523 18.72 0.70 3.84
N ALA A 524 17.90 -0.19 3.31
CA ALA A 524 18.37 -1.43 2.71
C ALA A 524 19.38 -1.18 1.55
N GLN A 525 19.28 -0.02 0.89
CA GLN A 525 20.17 0.38 -0.19
C GLN A 525 21.44 1.11 0.28
N PHE A 526 21.34 2.01 1.26
CA PHE A 526 22.39 2.98 1.60
C PHE A 526 23.14 2.69 2.90
N CYS A 527 22.61 1.80 3.75
CA CYS A 527 23.28 1.35 4.98
C CYS A 527 24.36 0.27 4.78
N PRO A 528 24.22 -0.70 3.84
CA PRO A 528 25.26 -1.72 3.65
C PRO A 528 26.63 -1.14 3.26
N SER A 529 27.70 -1.75 3.77
CA SER A 529 29.09 -1.47 3.34
C SER A 529 29.57 -2.54 2.35
N PRO A 530 30.24 -2.18 1.23
CA PRO A 530 30.67 -0.84 0.84
C PRO A 530 29.48 0.06 0.41
N TYR A 531 29.50 1.32 0.83
CA TYR A 531 28.39 2.23 0.63
C TYR A 531 28.12 2.54 -0.85
N VAL A 532 26.86 2.53 -1.24
CA VAL A 532 26.41 2.92 -2.58
C VAL A 532 26.27 4.45 -2.64
N SER A 533 26.97 5.11 -3.57
CA SER A 533 26.77 6.55 -3.85
C SER A 533 25.52 6.78 -4.70
N PRO A 534 24.51 7.55 -4.23
CA PRO A 534 23.41 7.97 -5.08
C PRO A 534 23.93 8.90 -6.18
N ARG A 535 23.61 8.63 -7.45
CA ARG A 535 24.00 9.51 -8.56
C ARG A 535 23.28 10.87 -8.40
N THR A 536 24.03 11.96 -8.27
CA THR A 536 23.51 13.33 -8.32
C THR A 536 22.88 13.59 -9.68
N ILE A 537 21.65 14.15 -9.70
CA ILE A 537 20.96 14.54 -10.92
C ILE A 537 21.71 15.65 -11.61
N PRO A 538 21.97 15.51 -12.90
CA PRO A 538 22.19 16.65 -13.73
C PRO A 538 21.05 16.76 -14.72
N ARG A 539 20.62 18.01 -14.87
CA ARG A 539 19.48 18.44 -15.67
C ARG A 539 19.79 18.09 -17.12
N ILE A 540 19.14 17.07 -17.69
CA ILE A 540 19.27 16.81 -19.13
C ILE A 540 18.82 18.08 -19.86
N SER A 541 19.71 18.67 -20.64
CA SER A 541 19.40 19.78 -21.53
C SER A 541 18.98 19.20 -22.88
N GLY A 542 17.67 19.21 -23.19
CA GLY A 542 17.09 18.77 -24.47
C GLY A 542 15.70 18.13 -24.31
N SER A 543 14.81 18.31 -25.30
CA SER A 543 13.46 17.73 -25.29
C SER A 543 13.51 16.21 -25.50
N VAL A 544 13.11 15.44 -24.49
CA VAL A 544 12.94 13.99 -24.55
C VAL A 544 11.54 13.68 -25.07
N LEU A 545 11.42 12.75 -26.02
CA LEU A 545 10.14 12.19 -26.44
C LEU A 545 9.87 10.91 -25.66
N VAL A 546 8.71 10.79 -25.03
CA VAL A 546 8.22 9.54 -24.46
C VAL A 546 7.04 9.06 -25.30
N VAL A 547 7.15 7.87 -25.88
CA VAL A 547 6.08 7.26 -26.66
C VAL A 547 5.57 6.04 -25.91
N PHE A 548 4.27 6.00 -25.64
CA PHE A 548 3.58 4.82 -25.14
C PHE A 548 2.78 4.17 -26.27
N ASP A 549 2.93 2.86 -26.44
CA ASP A 549 1.81 2.07 -26.93
C ASP A 549 0.70 2.02 -25.86
N TYR A 550 -0.53 1.73 -26.28
CA TYR A 550 -1.68 1.71 -25.40
C TYR A 550 -1.96 0.29 -24.87
N ASP A 551 -2.50 -0.58 -25.73
CA ASP A 551 -2.86 -1.95 -25.38
C ASP A 551 -1.63 -2.71 -24.88
N TRP A 552 -1.79 -3.42 -23.76
CA TRP A 552 -0.69 -4.11 -23.08
C TRP A 552 0.56 -3.26 -22.79
N SER A 553 0.48 -1.93 -22.82
CA SER A 553 1.61 -1.07 -22.53
C SER A 553 1.21 -0.02 -21.51
N LEU A 554 0.55 1.06 -21.91
CA LEU A 554 0.00 2.03 -20.95
C LEU A 554 -1.15 1.45 -20.11
N ILE A 555 -1.95 0.56 -20.70
CA ILE A 555 -3.01 -0.20 -20.01
C ILE A 555 -2.65 -1.68 -19.92
N ASN A 556 -3.20 -2.39 -18.95
CA ASN A 556 -2.89 -3.79 -18.70
C ASN A 556 -3.85 -4.78 -19.39
N GLU A 557 -4.41 -4.39 -20.53
CA GLU A 557 -5.39 -5.18 -21.29
C GLU A 557 -5.31 -4.88 -22.79
N ASN A 558 -5.98 -5.70 -23.59
CA ASN A 558 -6.31 -5.39 -24.98
C ASN A 558 -7.70 -4.75 -25.05
N SER A 559 -7.75 -3.45 -25.31
CA SER A 559 -8.98 -2.65 -25.31
C SER A 559 -10.04 -3.14 -26.31
N ASP A 560 -9.62 -3.60 -27.49
CA ASP A 560 -10.49 -4.17 -28.52
C ASP A 560 -11.25 -5.42 -28.05
N THR A 561 -10.61 -6.29 -27.25
CA THR A 561 -11.30 -7.47 -26.69
C THR A 561 -12.01 -7.16 -25.37
N PHE A 562 -11.45 -6.26 -24.56
CA PHE A 562 -11.98 -5.88 -23.25
C PHE A 562 -13.42 -5.36 -23.34
N ILE A 563 -13.73 -4.52 -24.33
CA ILE A 563 -15.09 -3.98 -24.50
C ILE A 563 -16.15 -5.08 -24.66
N PHE A 564 -15.84 -6.13 -25.42
CA PHE A 564 -16.76 -7.27 -25.60
C PHE A 564 -16.80 -8.16 -24.37
N GLN A 565 -15.68 -8.36 -23.67
CA GLN A 565 -15.66 -9.09 -22.40
C GLN A 565 -16.57 -8.47 -21.34
N GLN A 566 -16.72 -7.15 -21.34
CA GLN A 566 -17.55 -6.45 -20.36
C GLN A 566 -19.01 -6.33 -20.82
N LEU A 567 -19.24 -5.98 -22.10
CA LEU A 567 -20.57 -5.60 -22.56
C LEU A 567 -21.30 -6.70 -23.34
N TYR A 568 -20.58 -7.61 -24.01
CA TYR A 568 -21.20 -8.71 -24.74
C TYR A 568 -20.27 -9.93 -24.90
N PRO A 569 -20.03 -10.72 -23.83
CA PRO A 569 -19.01 -11.77 -23.83
C PRO A 569 -19.20 -12.85 -24.90
N GLU A 570 -20.45 -13.19 -25.22
CA GLU A 570 -20.79 -14.22 -26.21
C GLU A 570 -20.25 -13.87 -27.61
N LEU A 571 -20.12 -12.58 -27.89
CA LEU A 571 -19.64 -12.06 -29.16
C LEU A 571 -18.16 -12.39 -29.42
N LEU A 572 -17.39 -12.73 -28.38
CA LEU A 572 -16.01 -13.24 -28.51
C LEU A 572 -15.94 -14.56 -29.28
N GLY A 573 -17.01 -15.37 -29.28
CA GLY A 573 -17.10 -16.56 -30.13
C GLY A 573 -17.08 -16.20 -31.62
N THR A 574 -17.85 -15.18 -32.00
CA THR A 574 -17.89 -14.65 -33.38
C THR A 574 -16.54 -14.05 -33.79
N LEU A 575 -15.85 -13.36 -32.88
CA LEU A 575 -14.50 -12.83 -33.12
C LEU A 575 -13.52 -13.95 -33.52
N ARG A 576 -13.55 -15.08 -32.82
CA ARG A 576 -12.69 -16.24 -33.12
C ARG A 576 -12.94 -16.81 -34.51
N GLU A 577 -14.19 -16.85 -34.96
CA GLU A 577 -14.52 -17.33 -36.30
C GLU A 577 -14.12 -16.34 -37.39
N ARG A 578 -14.37 -15.04 -37.20
CA ARG A 578 -14.01 -14.01 -38.19
C ARG A 578 -12.50 -13.89 -38.41
N ARG A 579 -11.69 -14.14 -37.36
CA ARG A 579 -10.23 -14.16 -37.47
C ARG A 579 -9.70 -15.21 -38.46
N LYS A 580 -10.48 -16.26 -38.77
CA LYS A 580 -10.09 -17.30 -39.74
C LYS A 580 -10.24 -16.86 -41.20
N THR A 581 -11.07 -15.86 -41.49
CA THR A 581 -11.49 -15.51 -42.85
C THR A 581 -11.25 -14.04 -43.23
N GLN A 582 -11.13 -13.14 -42.26
CA GLN A 582 -10.85 -11.72 -42.48
C GLN A 582 -9.42 -11.39 -42.03
N PRO A 583 -8.50 -11.01 -42.94
CA PRO A 583 -7.12 -10.69 -42.58
C PRO A 583 -6.94 -9.33 -41.87
N SER A 584 -7.87 -8.39 -42.02
CA SER A 584 -7.75 -7.06 -41.40
C SER A 584 -8.39 -7.02 -40.01
N TRP A 585 -7.56 -6.84 -38.96
CA TRP A 585 -8.02 -6.74 -37.56
C TRP A 585 -8.97 -5.55 -37.36
N THR A 586 -8.59 -4.36 -37.83
CA THR A 586 -9.43 -3.15 -37.74
C THR A 586 -10.79 -3.35 -38.40
N LYS A 587 -10.83 -4.06 -39.55
CA LYS A 587 -12.10 -4.37 -40.22
C LYS A 587 -12.95 -5.35 -39.40
N ILE A 588 -12.33 -6.37 -38.79
CA ILE A 588 -13.04 -7.24 -37.85
C ILE A 588 -13.63 -6.40 -36.72
N MET A 589 -12.85 -5.53 -36.07
CA MET A 589 -13.34 -4.70 -34.96
C MET A 589 -14.50 -3.80 -35.38
N ASP A 590 -14.41 -3.10 -36.51
CA ASP A 590 -15.53 -2.30 -37.04
C ASP A 590 -16.79 -3.15 -37.23
N ASP A 591 -16.66 -4.33 -37.86
CA ASP A 591 -17.80 -5.22 -38.10
C ASP A 591 -18.36 -5.83 -36.81
N MET A 592 -17.53 -6.08 -35.81
CA MET A 592 -17.92 -6.61 -34.50
C MET A 592 -18.69 -5.56 -33.68
N LEU A 593 -18.25 -4.30 -33.73
CA LEU A 593 -18.99 -3.17 -33.15
C LEU A 593 -20.32 -2.92 -33.87
N GLY A 594 -20.42 -3.27 -35.15
CA GLY A 594 -21.69 -3.33 -35.88
C GLY A 594 -22.64 -4.37 -35.31
N VAL A 595 -22.16 -5.60 -35.10
CA VAL A 595 -22.97 -6.67 -34.48
C VAL A 595 -23.39 -6.29 -33.06
N LEU A 596 -22.49 -5.71 -32.26
CA LEU A 596 -22.82 -5.20 -30.92
C LEU A 596 -23.98 -4.19 -30.99
N ALA A 597 -23.88 -3.23 -31.91
CA ALA A 597 -24.89 -2.20 -32.13
C ALA A 597 -26.16 -2.71 -32.81
N GLU A 598 -26.22 -3.95 -33.30
CA GLU A 598 -27.41 -4.60 -33.87
C GLU A 598 -28.08 -5.50 -32.83
N ASP A 599 -27.32 -6.34 -32.14
CA ASP A 599 -27.82 -7.38 -31.22
C ASP A 599 -28.19 -6.83 -29.84
N LYS A 600 -27.55 -5.75 -29.39
CA LYS A 600 -27.76 -5.16 -28.06
C LYS A 600 -28.22 -3.71 -28.16
N SER A 601 -29.53 -3.49 -28.09
CA SER A 601 -30.12 -2.15 -28.26
C SER A 601 -30.05 -1.27 -27.01
N ASP A 602 -29.78 -1.89 -25.86
CA ASP A 602 -29.62 -1.26 -24.55
C ASP A 602 -28.23 -0.67 -24.32
N ILE A 603 -27.22 -1.09 -25.10
CA ILE A 603 -25.87 -0.53 -25.00
C ILE A 603 -25.81 0.82 -25.70
N THR A 604 -25.50 1.87 -24.93
CA THR A 604 -25.36 3.25 -25.41
C THR A 604 -23.90 3.62 -25.67
N PRO A 605 -23.64 4.70 -26.44
CA PRO A 605 -22.28 5.26 -26.58
C PRO A 605 -21.60 5.55 -25.25
N ASP A 606 -22.35 6.05 -24.25
CA ASP A 606 -21.80 6.41 -22.94
C ASP A 606 -21.41 5.17 -22.15
N MET A 607 -22.19 4.08 -22.23
CA MET A 607 -21.80 2.80 -21.63
C MET A 607 -20.49 2.27 -22.22
N ILE A 608 -20.28 2.44 -23.53
CA ILE A 608 -19.03 2.05 -24.19
C ILE A 608 -17.86 2.89 -23.65
N ARG A 609 -18.01 4.22 -23.59
CA ARG A 609 -16.99 5.13 -23.03
C ARG A 609 -16.67 4.81 -21.57
N ASP A 610 -17.69 4.67 -20.73
CA ASP A 610 -17.54 4.37 -19.30
C ASP A 610 -16.83 3.04 -19.05
N THR A 611 -17.07 2.06 -19.92
CA THR A 611 -16.44 0.74 -19.83
C THR A 611 -14.96 0.85 -20.15
N VAL A 612 -14.60 1.35 -21.33
CA VAL A 612 -13.20 1.42 -21.77
C VAL A 612 -12.37 2.40 -20.94
N ALA A 613 -12.99 3.42 -20.35
CA ALA A 613 -12.31 4.35 -19.46
C ALA A 613 -11.77 3.67 -18.18
N ARG A 614 -12.44 2.60 -17.71
CA ARG A 614 -12.08 1.85 -16.49
C ARG A 614 -11.21 0.63 -16.77
N VAL A 615 -10.63 0.54 -17.96
CA VAL A 615 -9.70 -0.54 -18.32
C VAL A 615 -8.58 -0.66 -17.27
N PRO A 616 -8.17 -1.88 -16.88
CA PRO A 616 -7.12 -2.09 -15.88
C PRO A 616 -5.79 -1.44 -16.29
N ILE A 617 -5.08 -0.89 -15.31
CA ILE A 617 -3.76 -0.26 -15.47
C ILE A 617 -2.85 -0.82 -14.38
N GLN A 618 -1.58 -1.09 -14.70
CA GLN A 618 -0.62 -1.55 -13.69
C GLN A 618 -0.30 -0.42 -12.69
N SER A 619 -0.09 -0.80 -11.42
CA SER A 619 0.38 0.11 -10.38
C SER A 619 1.62 0.89 -10.85
N HIS A 620 1.69 2.18 -10.50
CA HIS A 620 2.77 3.12 -10.84
C HIS A 620 3.00 3.41 -12.34
N MET A 621 2.28 2.79 -13.28
CA MET A 621 2.40 3.11 -14.71
C MET A 621 1.99 4.58 -14.99
N LEU A 622 0.88 5.03 -14.40
CA LEU A 622 0.46 6.42 -14.53
C LEU A 622 1.39 7.39 -13.79
N ASP A 623 2.04 6.94 -12.71
CA ASP A 623 3.03 7.75 -12.02
C ASP A 623 4.30 7.91 -12.88
N ALA A 624 4.65 6.91 -13.68
CA ALA A 624 5.75 7.02 -14.63
C ALA A 624 5.42 8.01 -15.76
N LEU A 625 4.20 7.96 -16.30
CA LEU A 625 3.74 8.94 -17.28
C LEU A 625 3.80 10.36 -16.69
N ARG A 626 3.26 10.57 -15.49
CA ARG A 626 3.30 11.88 -14.80
C ARG A 626 4.72 12.31 -14.45
N LEU A 627 5.60 11.38 -14.08
CA LEU A 627 7.01 11.68 -13.87
C LEU A 627 7.63 12.27 -15.14
N ALA A 628 7.40 11.65 -16.30
CA ALA A 628 7.89 12.17 -17.57
C ALA A 628 7.25 13.52 -17.94
N ALA A 629 5.92 13.62 -17.88
CA ALA A 629 5.17 14.79 -18.30
C ALA A 629 5.32 15.98 -17.34
N GLU A 630 5.01 15.79 -16.06
CA GLU A 630 4.88 16.87 -15.09
C GLU A 630 6.24 17.27 -14.47
N ILE A 631 7.10 16.29 -14.14
CA ILE A 631 8.37 16.55 -13.45
C ILE A 631 9.48 16.91 -14.44
N TYR A 632 9.53 16.22 -15.58
CA TYR A 632 10.59 16.38 -16.57
C TYR A 632 10.17 17.13 -17.83
N ASN A 633 8.89 17.47 -17.97
CA ASN A 633 8.36 18.19 -19.12
C ASN A 633 8.78 17.54 -20.46
N ALA A 634 8.75 16.22 -20.49
CA ALA A 634 8.96 15.45 -21.71
C ALA A 634 7.74 15.59 -22.64
N ASP A 635 7.96 15.47 -23.95
CA ASP A 635 6.87 15.38 -24.92
C ASP A 635 6.32 13.96 -24.88
N VAL A 636 5.12 13.76 -24.32
CA VAL A 636 4.52 12.44 -24.13
C VAL A 636 3.47 12.21 -25.22
N LYS A 637 3.61 11.12 -25.96
CA LYS A 637 2.69 10.75 -27.06
C LYS A 637 2.23 9.30 -26.92
N ILE A 638 1.01 9.02 -27.40
CA ILE A 638 0.51 7.67 -27.53
C ILE A 638 0.51 7.28 -29.02
N VAL A 639 1.15 6.16 -29.36
CA VAL A 639 1.18 5.60 -30.71
C VAL A 639 0.69 4.17 -30.64
N SER A 640 -0.59 3.95 -30.95
CA SER A 640 -1.21 2.64 -30.73
C SER A 640 -2.18 2.21 -31.83
N ASP A 641 -2.25 0.89 -32.04
CA ASP A 641 -3.17 0.26 -32.98
C ASP A 641 -4.59 0.02 -32.41
N ALA A 642 -4.90 0.65 -31.26
CA ALA A 642 -6.24 0.73 -30.69
C ALA A 642 -7.15 1.68 -31.51
N ASN A 643 -8.04 2.42 -30.84
CA ASN A 643 -8.80 3.50 -31.48
C ASN A 643 -8.99 4.73 -30.58
N SER A 644 -9.28 5.87 -31.20
CA SER A 644 -9.30 7.17 -30.53
C SER A 644 -10.31 7.26 -29.39
N VAL A 645 -11.53 6.74 -29.58
CA VAL A 645 -12.59 6.79 -28.55
C VAL A 645 -12.17 6.03 -27.29
N TYR A 646 -11.46 4.91 -27.43
CA TYR A 646 -11.03 4.12 -26.27
C TYR A 646 -9.94 4.82 -25.46
N ILE A 647 -8.93 5.35 -26.16
CA ILE A 647 -7.81 6.04 -25.51
C ILE A 647 -8.30 7.34 -24.86
N GLU A 648 -9.07 8.15 -25.58
CA GLU A 648 -9.57 9.43 -25.09
C GLU A 648 -10.44 9.27 -23.84
N SER A 649 -11.35 8.28 -23.84
CA SER A 649 -12.22 8.02 -22.68
C SER A 649 -11.41 7.64 -21.43
N MET A 650 -10.31 6.88 -21.59
CA MET A 650 -9.41 6.54 -20.47
C MET A 650 -8.66 7.79 -19.98
N LEU A 651 -8.06 8.56 -20.89
CA LEU A 651 -7.33 9.77 -20.53
C LEU A 651 -8.22 10.76 -19.79
N GLU A 652 -9.47 10.95 -20.24
CA GLU A 652 -10.45 11.82 -19.57
C GLU A 652 -10.77 11.35 -18.15
N LEU A 653 -11.08 10.05 -17.95
CA LEU A 653 -11.38 9.53 -16.60
C LEU A 653 -10.18 9.58 -15.66
N ARG A 654 -8.96 9.40 -16.17
CA ARG A 654 -7.72 9.40 -15.37
C ARG A 654 -7.09 10.78 -15.21
N GLY A 655 -7.66 11.81 -15.83
CA GLY A 655 -7.17 13.19 -15.77
C GLY A 655 -5.86 13.45 -16.50
N LEU A 656 -5.58 12.69 -17.57
CA LEU A 656 -4.31 12.69 -18.30
C LEU A 656 -4.33 13.39 -19.66
N THR A 657 -5.48 13.97 -20.06
CA THR A 657 -5.64 14.64 -21.36
C THR A 657 -4.65 15.78 -21.59
N GLN A 658 -4.20 16.42 -20.51
CA GLN A 658 -3.20 17.50 -20.55
C GLN A 658 -1.75 17.00 -20.54
N ASP A 659 -1.53 15.78 -20.04
CA ASP A 659 -0.21 15.18 -19.87
C ASP A 659 0.26 14.46 -21.13
N VAL A 660 -0.69 14.06 -21.99
CA VAL A 660 -0.43 13.44 -23.30
C VAL A 660 -0.58 14.48 -24.40
N ASN A 661 0.53 14.85 -25.03
CA ASN A 661 0.58 15.89 -26.05
C ASN A 661 -0.10 15.49 -27.37
N GLU A 662 -0.12 14.20 -27.72
CA GLU A 662 -0.74 13.71 -28.96
C GLU A 662 -1.09 12.22 -28.88
N VAL A 663 -2.27 11.85 -29.41
CA VAL A 663 -2.70 10.47 -29.59
C VAL A 663 -2.75 10.16 -31.09
N ILE A 664 -1.95 9.20 -31.53
CA ILE A 664 -1.85 8.74 -32.93
C ILE A 664 -2.34 7.30 -32.98
N THR A 665 -3.54 7.11 -33.52
CA THR A 665 -4.23 5.80 -33.51
C THR A 665 -5.28 5.71 -34.63
N ASN A 666 -5.99 4.58 -34.73
CA ASN A 666 -7.09 4.43 -35.68
C ASN A 666 -8.26 5.36 -35.30
N PRO A 667 -8.74 6.24 -36.20
CA PRO A 667 -9.83 7.15 -35.89
C PRO A 667 -11.15 6.38 -35.67
N ALA A 668 -11.84 6.72 -34.59
CA ALA A 668 -13.15 6.18 -34.27
C ALA A 668 -14.19 7.27 -33.98
N SER A 669 -15.45 6.98 -34.33
CA SER A 669 -16.56 7.91 -34.16
C SER A 669 -17.89 7.16 -34.08
N PHE A 670 -18.83 7.65 -33.28
CA PHE A 670 -20.18 7.12 -33.28
C PHE A 670 -20.97 7.61 -34.50
N GLU A 671 -21.59 6.69 -35.22
CA GLU A 671 -22.48 6.93 -36.34
C GLU A 671 -23.92 6.57 -35.96
N THR A 672 -24.86 7.47 -36.23
CA THR A 672 -26.29 7.20 -36.03
C THR A 672 -26.84 6.39 -37.21
N LEU A 673 -27.43 5.24 -36.91
CA LEU A 673 -28.08 4.34 -37.86
C LEU A 673 -29.50 4.80 -38.19
N GLU A 674 -30.07 4.33 -39.31
CA GLU A 674 -31.44 4.68 -39.75
C GLU A 674 -32.53 4.36 -38.71
N ASN A 675 -32.29 3.38 -37.84
CA ASN A 675 -33.18 3.00 -36.75
C ASN A 675 -33.02 3.85 -35.47
N GLY A 676 -32.21 4.92 -35.51
CA GLY A 676 -31.94 5.84 -34.39
C GLY A 676 -30.89 5.35 -33.39
N ARG A 677 -30.33 4.15 -33.57
CA ARG A 677 -29.26 3.61 -32.71
C ARG A 677 -27.90 4.15 -33.12
N SER A 678 -26.90 4.03 -32.25
CA SER A 678 -25.52 4.44 -32.56
C SER A 678 -24.59 3.23 -32.68
N ARG A 679 -23.71 3.25 -33.68
CA ARG A 679 -22.63 2.28 -33.86
C ARG A 679 -21.29 2.99 -33.75
N LEU A 680 -20.35 2.44 -32.97
CA LEU A 680 -18.97 2.90 -33.01
C LEU A 680 -18.31 2.41 -34.31
N ARG A 681 -17.83 3.35 -35.13
CA ARG A 681 -17.09 3.07 -36.36
C ARG A 681 -15.61 3.24 -36.11
N VAL A 682 -14.79 2.31 -36.60
CA VAL A 682 -13.32 2.37 -36.54
C VAL A 682 -12.76 2.29 -37.96
N ARG A 683 -11.82 3.17 -38.31
CA ARG A 683 -11.20 3.23 -39.65
C ARG A 683 -9.68 3.13 -39.57
N PRO A 684 -8.99 2.59 -40.60
CA PRO A 684 -7.53 2.53 -40.64
C PRO A 684 -6.86 3.92 -40.54
N TYR A 685 -5.79 4.06 -39.76
CA TYR A 685 -4.98 5.30 -39.68
C TYR A 685 -4.43 5.73 -41.05
N HIS A 686 -3.83 4.81 -41.82
CA HIS A 686 -3.31 5.11 -43.15
C HIS A 686 -4.40 5.26 -44.23
N GLY A 687 -5.69 5.10 -43.92
CA GLY A 687 -6.78 5.22 -44.90
C GLY A 687 -6.81 4.11 -45.98
N GLU A 688 -7.97 3.88 -46.59
CA GLU A 688 -8.17 2.79 -47.57
C GLU A 688 -7.55 3.06 -48.96
N ALA A 689 -7.17 4.32 -49.22
CA ALA A 689 -6.63 4.77 -50.51
C ALA A 689 -5.10 4.72 -50.59
N PHE A 690 -4.41 4.35 -49.50
CA PHE A 690 -2.95 4.26 -49.49
C PHE A 690 -2.52 2.86 -49.91
N GLU A 691 -1.56 2.78 -50.83
CA GLU A 691 -0.85 1.53 -51.11
C GLU A 691 -0.27 0.97 -49.81
N ALA A 692 -0.27 -0.36 -49.68
CA ALA A 692 0.30 -1.03 -48.51
C ALA A 692 1.69 -0.46 -48.24
N HIS A 693 1.93 0.01 -47.01
CA HIS A 693 3.16 0.71 -46.63
C HIS A 693 4.43 -0.16 -46.71
N GLY A 694 4.31 -1.43 -47.10
CA GLY A 694 5.42 -2.32 -47.38
C GLY A 694 6.25 -2.71 -46.17
N CYS A 695 5.81 -2.39 -44.95
CA CYS A 695 6.46 -2.86 -43.72
C CYS A 695 6.07 -4.31 -43.44
N GLU A 696 7.07 -5.13 -43.15
CA GLU A 696 6.91 -6.56 -42.84
C GLU A 696 6.37 -6.81 -41.43
N TRP A 697 6.42 -5.79 -40.55
CA TRP A 697 6.17 -5.92 -39.11
C TRP A 697 4.84 -5.34 -38.64
N CYS A 698 4.30 -4.37 -39.38
CA CYS A 698 3.08 -3.66 -39.01
C CYS A 698 1.90 -4.11 -39.89
N PRO A 699 0.68 -4.17 -39.33
CA PRO A 699 -0.52 -4.38 -40.12
C PRO A 699 -0.74 -3.21 -41.09
N THR A 700 -1.50 -3.43 -42.16
CA THR A 700 -1.64 -2.46 -43.27
C THR A 700 -2.28 -1.14 -42.86
N ASN A 701 -3.02 -1.12 -41.75
CA ASN A 701 -3.75 0.05 -41.28
C ASN A 701 -2.87 1.11 -40.61
N MET A 702 -1.75 0.73 -39.96
CA MET A 702 -0.91 1.66 -39.21
C MET A 702 0.53 1.13 -39.08
N CYS A 703 1.54 1.98 -39.36
CA CYS A 703 2.95 1.64 -39.22
C CYS A 703 3.65 2.51 -38.16
N LYS A 704 3.94 1.93 -36.99
CA LYS A 704 4.52 2.65 -35.84
C LYS A 704 5.93 3.18 -36.13
N GLY A 705 6.78 2.45 -36.88
CA GLY A 705 8.11 2.92 -37.28
C GLY A 705 8.09 4.17 -38.16
N ARG A 706 7.19 4.23 -39.15
CA ARG A 706 6.97 5.44 -39.96
C ARG A 706 6.48 6.61 -39.12
N ILE A 707 5.64 6.36 -38.12
CA ILE A 707 5.16 7.41 -37.20
C ILE A 707 6.32 7.95 -36.37
N VAL A 708 7.18 7.09 -35.81
CA VAL A 708 8.41 7.51 -35.12
C VAL A 708 9.29 8.38 -36.03
N ASP A 709 9.47 8.01 -37.30
CA ASP A 709 10.22 8.83 -38.26
C ASP A 709 9.58 10.21 -38.49
N ILE A 710 8.25 10.28 -38.58
CA ILE A 710 7.51 11.53 -38.75
C ILE A 710 7.70 12.43 -37.53
N LEU A 711 7.57 11.87 -36.32
CA LEU A 711 7.76 12.60 -35.05
C LEU A 711 9.17 13.18 -34.95
N ARG A 712 10.19 12.39 -35.27
CA ARG A 712 11.60 12.83 -35.26
C ARG A 712 11.92 13.85 -36.35
N LYS A 713 11.22 13.82 -37.48
CA LYS A 713 11.34 14.85 -38.53
C LYS A 713 10.65 16.16 -38.13
N ALA A 714 9.55 16.07 -37.39
CA ALA A 714 8.81 17.24 -36.92
C ALA A 714 9.56 17.99 -35.81
N HIS A 715 10.20 17.26 -34.88
CA HIS A 715 10.93 17.85 -33.75
C HIS A 715 12.25 17.12 -33.46
N PRO A 716 13.36 17.84 -33.22
CA PRO A 716 14.65 17.24 -32.91
C PRO A 716 14.73 16.86 -31.42
N TYR A 717 14.40 15.61 -31.09
CA TYR A 717 14.52 15.08 -29.74
C TYR A 717 15.96 14.65 -29.40
N SER A 718 16.37 14.87 -28.15
CA SER A 718 17.68 14.42 -27.65
C SER A 718 17.74 12.90 -27.49
N SER A 719 16.62 12.32 -27.05
CA SER A 719 16.37 10.89 -26.91
C SER A 719 14.88 10.60 -27.04
N VAL A 720 14.57 9.37 -27.44
CA VAL A 720 13.24 8.78 -27.43
C VAL A 720 13.20 7.64 -26.42
N LEU A 721 12.21 7.67 -25.53
CA LEU A 721 11.84 6.56 -24.65
C LEU A 721 10.57 5.93 -25.21
N TYR A 722 10.65 4.72 -25.74
CA TYR A 722 9.51 4.03 -26.35
C TYR A 722 9.06 2.86 -25.49
N VAL A 723 7.82 2.86 -25.01
CA VAL A 723 7.22 1.80 -24.18
C VAL A 723 6.22 1.01 -25.03
N GLY A 724 6.48 -0.28 -25.24
CA GLY A 724 5.63 -1.13 -26.10
C GLY A 724 5.71 -2.61 -25.75
N ASP A 725 4.84 -3.43 -26.35
CA ASP A 725 4.71 -4.86 -26.04
C ASP A 725 4.77 -5.79 -27.27
N GLY A 726 4.32 -5.31 -28.44
CA GLY A 726 3.93 -6.18 -29.55
C GLY A 726 4.73 -6.05 -30.86
N SER A 727 4.18 -6.64 -31.93
CA SER A 727 4.81 -6.68 -33.25
C SER A 727 4.91 -5.31 -33.92
N GLY A 728 3.92 -4.43 -33.71
CA GLY A 728 3.97 -3.06 -34.22
C GLY A 728 5.11 -2.26 -33.59
N ASP A 729 5.40 -2.52 -32.32
CA ASP A 729 6.44 -1.85 -31.54
C ASP A 729 7.84 -2.32 -31.92
N PHE A 730 7.96 -3.54 -32.45
CA PHE A 730 9.22 -3.98 -33.04
C PHE A 730 9.58 -3.12 -34.24
N CYS A 731 8.61 -2.77 -35.09
CA CYS A 731 8.85 -1.80 -36.16
C CYS A 731 9.32 -0.46 -35.59
N ALA A 732 8.65 0.09 -34.58
CA ALA A 732 9.09 1.33 -33.94
C ALA A 732 10.55 1.22 -33.43
N ALA A 733 10.89 0.12 -32.76
CA ALA A 733 12.22 -0.15 -32.23
C ALA A 733 13.31 -0.13 -33.32
N THR A 734 13.03 -0.65 -34.52
CA THR A 734 13.99 -0.64 -35.64
C THR A 734 14.30 0.76 -36.21
N HIS A 735 13.48 1.76 -35.86
CA HIS A 735 13.65 3.15 -36.30
C HIS A 735 14.33 4.04 -35.23
N LEU A 736 14.62 3.47 -34.06
CA LEU A 736 15.30 4.16 -32.97
C LEU A 736 16.82 4.03 -33.07
N THR A 737 17.51 5.00 -32.49
CA THR A 737 18.96 5.14 -32.55
C THR A 737 19.61 4.74 -31.24
N LYS A 738 20.95 4.68 -31.23
CA LYS A 738 21.75 4.38 -30.03
C LYS A 738 21.55 5.33 -28.84
N LYS A 739 20.92 6.49 -29.04
CA LYS A 739 20.59 7.46 -27.98
C LYS A 739 19.22 7.22 -27.33
N ASP A 740 18.47 6.28 -27.88
CA ASP A 740 17.09 6.02 -27.52
C ASP A 740 17.00 4.74 -26.68
N VAL A 741 15.87 4.59 -26.00
CA VAL A 741 15.57 3.43 -25.16
C VAL A 741 14.24 2.83 -25.59
N VAL A 742 14.21 1.52 -25.80
CA VAL A 742 13.00 0.72 -25.99
C VAL A 742 12.72 -0.02 -24.70
N PHE A 743 11.63 0.32 -24.04
CA PHE A 743 11.04 -0.46 -22.98
C PHE A 743 10.16 -1.55 -23.60
N ALA A 744 10.72 -2.75 -23.74
CA ALA A 744 10.03 -3.88 -24.31
C ALA A 744 9.29 -4.68 -23.23
N ARG A 745 7.96 -4.83 -23.33
CA ARG A 745 7.22 -5.60 -22.34
C ARG A 745 7.70 -7.04 -22.36
N ALA A 746 8.15 -7.50 -21.20
CA ALA A 746 8.60 -8.86 -21.01
C ALA A 746 7.39 -9.80 -20.94
N ASP A 747 7.60 -11.03 -21.42
CA ASP A 747 6.62 -12.10 -21.30
C ASP A 747 6.36 -12.39 -19.81
N GLU A 748 5.10 -12.65 -19.44
CA GLU A 748 4.74 -12.96 -18.06
C GLU A 748 5.25 -14.35 -17.67
N ALA A 749 5.55 -14.52 -16.39
CA ALA A 749 5.97 -15.81 -15.83
C ALA A 749 4.93 -16.93 -16.01
N ASP A 750 3.66 -16.58 -16.25
CA ASP A 750 2.57 -17.52 -16.51
C ASP A 750 2.51 -18.01 -17.97
N GLY A 751 3.47 -17.61 -18.81
CA GLY A 751 3.61 -18.00 -20.21
C GLY A 751 2.87 -17.10 -21.20
N ARG A 752 2.22 -16.02 -20.75
CA ARG A 752 1.69 -15.01 -21.66
C ARG A 752 2.83 -14.24 -22.32
N SER A 753 2.88 -14.29 -23.65
CA SER A 753 3.89 -13.59 -24.45
C SER A 753 3.28 -12.41 -25.19
N TYR A 754 3.98 -11.27 -25.17
CA TYR A 754 3.59 -10.04 -25.89
C TYR A 754 4.33 -9.92 -27.23
N GLY A 755 5.55 -10.48 -27.29
CA GLY A 755 6.24 -10.78 -28.53
C GLY A 755 7.23 -9.73 -29.03
N LEU A 756 7.28 -8.51 -28.46
CA LEU A 756 8.30 -7.52 -28.81
C LEU A 756 9.71 -8.01 -28.47
N GLN A 757 9.95 -8.44 -27.22
CA GLN A 757 11.26 -8.91 -26.78
C GLN A 757 11.76 -10.07 -27.66
N ASN A 758 10.92 -11.08 -27.89
CA ASN A 758 11.25 -12.23 -28.74
C ASN A 758 11.62 -11.82 -30.18
N ARG A 759 10.98 -10.78 -30.73
CA ARG A 759 11.31 -10.26 -32.06
C ARG A 759 12.63 -9.51 -32.07
N ILE A 760 12.92 -8.74 -31.04
CA ILE A 760 14.22 -8.08 -30.84
C ILE A 760 15.33 -9.13 -30.75
N ASP A 761 15.15 -10.14 -29.90
CA ASP A 761 16.14 -11.20 -29.68
C ASP A 761 16.39 -12.03 -30.93
N SER A 762 15.35 -12.24 -31.76
CA SER A 762 15.46 -12.93 -33.04
C SER A 762 16.09 -12.05 -34.14
N ASN A 763 16.14 -10.73 -33.96
CA ASN A 763 16.62 -9.76 -34.95
C ASN A 763 17.50 -8.66 -34.32
N PRO A 764 18.56 -9.02 -33.57
CA PRO A 764 19.29 -8.06 -32.72
C PRO A 764 20.02 -6.98 -33.54
N ASN A 765 20.32 -7.25 -34.82
CA ASN A 765 21.00 -6.30 -35.70
C ASN A 765 20.06 -5.22 -36.27
N LEU A 766 18.74 -5.33 -36.08
CA LEU A 766 17.76 -4.37 -36.60
C LEU A 766 17.42 -3.26 -35.59
N VAL A 767 17.79 -3.40 -34.32
CA VAL A 767 17.48 -2.43 -33.26
C VAL A 767 18.78 -1.84 -32.73
N GLU A 768 18.99 -0.55 -32.94
CA GLU A 768 20.18 0.15 -32.45
C GLU A 768 20.01 0.72 -31.04
N ALA A 769 18.76 0.92 -30.59
CA ALA A 769 18.43 1.47 -29.29
C ALA A 769 18.78 0.55 -28.13
N SER A 770 18.92 1.13 -26.94
CA SER A 770 19.05 0.33 -25.72
C SER A 770 17.73 -0.35 -25.42
N VAL A 771 17.72 -1.68 -25.33
CA VAL A 771 16.51 -2.44 -25.06
C VAL A 771 16.46 -2.76 -23.57
N VAL A 772 15.40 -2.33 -22.91
CA VAL A 772 15.13 -2.52 -21.49
C VAL A 772 13.84 -3.33 -21.36
N PRO A 773 13.88 -4.60 -20.94
CA PRO A 773 12.67 -5.33 -20.66
C PRO A 773 11.95 -4.71 -19.44
N TRP A 774 10.61 -4.66 -19.45
CA TRP A 774 9.80 -4.23 -18.31
C TRP A 774 8.62 -5.17 -18.06
N SER A 775 8.19 -5.29 -16.81
CA SER A 775 7.06 -6.16 -16.44
C SER A 775 5.98 -5.41 -15.66
N THR A 776 6.36 -4.35 -14.93
CA THR A 776 5.49 -3.57 -14.05
C THR A 776 5.57 -2.07 -14.37
N GLY A 777 4.54 -1.31 -13.97
CA GLY A 777 4.59 0.15 -14.02
C GLY A 777 5.68 0.76 -13.12
N ASP A 778 6.05 0.07 -12.04
CA ASP A 778 7.21 0.40 -11.20
C ASP A 778 8.53 0.35 -11.97
N ASP A 779 8.68 -0.58 -12.92
CA ASP A 779 9.87 -0.68 -13.75
C ASP A 779 10.01 0.55 -14.64
N ILE A 780 8.91 0.96 -15.28
CA ILE A 780 8.89 2.17 -16.10
C ILE A 780 9.17 3.40 -15.23
N TYR A 781 8.52 3.54 -14.07
CA TYR A 781 8.75 4.66 -13.15
C TYR A 781 10.22 4.75 -12.72
N ARG A 782 10.81 3.62 -12.32
CA ARG A 782 12.20 3.54 -11.88
C ARG A 782 13.16 3.87 -13.00
N HIS A 783 12.94 3.35 -14.21
CA HIS A 783 13.81 3.62 -15.34
C HIS A 783 13.67 5.05 -15.85
N PHE A 784 12.47 5.62 -15.84
CA PHE A 784 12.26 7.04 -16.15
C PHE A 784 12.96 7.91 -15.12
N SER A 785 12.79 7.63 -13.83
CA SER A 785 13.52 8.30 -12.76
C SER A 785 15.03 8.22 -13.04
N GLN A 786 15.60 7.03 -13.22
CA GLN A 786 17.02 6.87 -13.51
C GLN A 786 17.48 7.62 -14.77
N PHE A 787 16.70 7.57 -15.85
CA PHE A 787 17.02 8.23 -17.11
C PHE A 787 17.03 9.75 -16.93
N PHE A 788 15.96 10.33 -16.40
CA PHE A 788 15.83 11.78 -16.25
C PHE A 788 16.69 12.36 -15.12
N HIS A 789 17.08 11.54 -14.14
CA HIS A 789 18.06 11.88 -13.11
C HIS A 789 19.52 11.72 -13.59
N ALA A 790 19.77 11.28 -14.83
CA ALA A 790 21.13 11.08 -15.33
C ALA A 790 21.73 12.37 -15.90
N PRO A 791 23.07 12.57 -15.82
CA PRO A 791 23.74 13.71 -16.43
C PRO A 791 23.41 13.90 -17.90
N PRO A 792 23.27 15.14 -18.44
CA PRO A 792 23.40 15.27 -19.87
C PRO A 792 24.80 14.75 -20.26
N PRO A 793 24.88 13.97 -21.35
CA PRO A 793 26.14 13.40 -21.83
C PRO A 793 27.18 14.45 -22.21
#